data_AF-A0A2G6L7M2-F1
#
_entry.id   AF-A0A2G6L7M2-F1
#
_cell.length_a   1.000
_cell.length_b   1.000
_cell.length_c   1.000
_cell.angle_alpha   90.00
_cell.angle_beta   90.00
_cell.angle_gamma   90.00
#
_symmetry.space_group_name_H-M   'P 1'
#
loop_
_entity.id
_entity.type
_entity.pdbx_description
1 polymer ?
#
loop_
_entity_poly.entity_id
_entity_poly.type
_entity_poly.pdbx_seq_one_letter_code
_entity_poly.pdbx_strand_id
1 'polypeptide(L)'
;MTLRLLSLFFLVHLFIIGCADGNAPSSGARNTENSFPPQSDEPFETTDDSNRQANPEVNEVVVSVQATEGMQASWNRSLFNVLTPARAYAFRGQQAIKVRHLSVHRVTRALTITSSGSIKLDYSTRENADDTYSILFNHAPSIPNRMDVLIRAELDNGTLLWAPLLNNKSTIKVNIISTYLIESLFRAINHLGLNLADLTPCGTEYGCENQNEARLLIWSEIAQGAQHFDTLIPGNLSASEAKTFLANESDFQAFVESGIDSVLAKGFVDAISTQLDFADILDTQTTEYNTVFFSLGLSQREPERSDFGSVLFNRVSTSTSARLKDGSTEYSYPTLTETSLKTTVTTHSLFGDLPYTRLSLSQPNNRVFIANENTDNEINSFSSEPANSYLNTSGFLNVGQTPYQTITGKGSDSVRGWLTNPLLVRLYGGTEHSYLLAAPASTGRIYDLTELGNDKYRRNQVLENTFEFNYMLHLQANLEQADLIAASDGKTYGSITMEQRLDATSDTPLTFSVALSQWQISQGSIASGPATTVIPGFYKKLRGARDRQQAARPMIASSPDTFTLQLEPAISKVYDPAAKDIVGKNLGRVQLLDSGTEYAVGATNPEAQTMAFVRSSTNSQGVILVTEIDRSIDSLRNREYRIQGHTLAIHPNANELTSYDGSSLSIDDNGIATLHLTTASVAQDITTMKVTNPGKKQTLSPATGLTSVAEGLLQISFGEVAGQPFVVQGVISKNSETLSLLVQHGDNIGLLLGMQNLSLPRS
;
A
#
# COMPACT_ATOMS: atom_id res chain seq x y z
N MET A 1 13.11 -4.11 31.70
CA MET A 1 12.17 -3.68 30.63
C MET A 1 12.62 -4.21 29.26
N THR A 2 13.90 -4.11 28.89
CA THR A 2 14.46 -4.53 27.58
C THR A 2 14.57 -6.04 27.33
N LEU A 3 14.69 -6.90 28.36
CA LEU A 3 14.63 -8.36 28.20
C LEU A 3 13.25 -8.85 27.70
N ARG A 4 12.20 -8.01 27.83
CA ARG A 4 10.85 -8.33 27.36
C ARG A 4 10.71 -8.20 25.85
N LEU A 5 11.41 -7.27 25.19
CA LEU A 5 11.28 -7.00 23.73
C LEU A 5 11.81 -8.14 22.85
N LEU A 6 12.93 -8.76 23.25
CA LEU A 6 13.52 -9.90 22.53
C LEU A 6 12.69 -11.18 22.74
N SER A 7 12.18 -11.36 23.96
CA SER A 7 11.18 -12.37 24.26
C SER A 7 9.88 -12.11 23.51
N LEU A 8 9.52 -10.85 23.23
CA LEU A 8 8.33 -10.44 22.50
C LEU A 8 8.45 -10.73 21.02
N PHE A 9 9.54 -10.35 20.34
CA PHE A 9 9.75 -10.65 18.93
C PHE A 9 9.82 -12.16 18.68
N PHE A 10 10.47 -12.91 19.59
CA PHE A 10 10.56 -14.36 19.52
C PHE A 10 9.23 -15.04 19.89
N LEU A 11 8.50 -14.58 20.91
CA LEU A 11 7.14 -15.06 21.21
C LEU A 11 6.20 -14.73 20.06
N VAL A 12 6.20 -13.51 19.52
CA VAL A 12 5.33 -13.07 18.44
C VAL A 12 5.61 -13.89 17.19
N HIS A 13 6.87 -14.17 16.81
CA HIS A 13 7.15 -15.12 15.72
C HIS A 13 6.72 -16.56 16.05
N LEU A 14 6.93 -17.07 17.26
CA LEU A 14 6.51 -18.43 17.66
C LEU A 14 4.98 -18.57 17.80
N PHE A 15 4.28 -17.53 18.22
CA PHE A 15 2.81 -17.47 18.31
C PHE A 15 2.19 -17.18 16.94
N ILE A 16 2.81 -16.41 16.05
CA ILE A 16 2.36 -16.27 14.65
C ILE A 16 2.53 -17.58 13.89
N ILE A 17 3.58 -18.37 14.17
CA ILE A 17 3.77 -19.71 13.58
C ILE A 17 2.90 -20.78 14.30
N GLY A 18 2.58 -20.60 15.58
CA GLY A 18 1.85 -21.57 16.40
C GLY A 18 0.33 -21.36 16.52
N CYS A 19 -0.16 -20.13 16.30
CA CYS A 19 -1.59 -19.79 16.13
C CYS A 19 -2.00 -19.82 14.66
N ALA A 20 -1.02 -19.94 13.75
CA ALA A 20 -1.22 -20.47 12.43
C ALA A 20 -1.47 -21.98 12.55
N ASP A 21 -2.72 -22.37 12.81
CA ASP A 21 -3.21 -23.67 12.31
C ASP A 21 -2.75 -23.78 10.85
N GLY A 22 -2.38 -24.98 10.39
CA GLY A 22 -1.70 -25.23 9.09
C GLY A 22 -2.42 -24.78 7.81
N ASN A 23 -3.43 -23.92 7.92
CA ASN A 23 -4.15 -23.19 6.89
C ASN A 23 -3.93 -21.66 6.95
N ALA A 24 -3.01 -21.15 7.77
CA ALA A 24 -2.77 -19.71 7.86
C ALA A 24 -2.31 -19.14 6.50
N PRO A 25 -2.92 -18.03 6.01
CA PRO A 25 -2.53 -17.37 4.78
C PRO A 25 -1.08 -16.91 4.75
N SER A 26 -0.36 -16.80 5.88
CA SER A 26 1.06 -16.40 5.89
C SER A 26 2.00 -17.54 5.49
N SER A 27 1.77 -18.77 5.98
CA SER A 27 2.45 -19.97 5.47
C SER A 27 1.96 -20.33 4.08
N GLY A 28 0.67 -20.10 3.79
CA GLY A 28 0.09 -20.23 2.45
C GLY A 28 0.73 -19.27 1.46
N ALA A 29 0.77 -17.96 1.73
CA ALA A 29 1.32 -16.91 0.87
C ALA A 29 2.83 -17.09 0.62
N ARG A 30 3.62 -17.38 1.67
CA ARG A 30 5.07 -17.63 1.53
C ARG A 30 5.38 -18.95 0.81
N ASN A 31 4.49 -19.94 0.92
CA ASN A 31 4.61 -21.23 0.23
C ASN A 31 3.74 -21.33 -1.02
N THR A 32 3.03 -20.26 -1.43
CA THR A 32 2.36 -20.23 -2.73
C THR A 32 3.49 -20.42 -3.73
N GLU A 33 3.34 -21.38 -4.63
CA GLU A 33 4.44 -21.77 -5.52
C GLU A 33 5.07 -20.52 -6.16
N ASN A 34 4.27 -19.48 -6.43
CA ASN A 34 4.61 -18.32 -7.22
C ASN A 34 5.11 -17.09 -6.46
N SER A 35 5.31 -17.12 -5.14
CA SER A 35 5.72 -15.95 -4.36
C SER A 35 7.15 -16.04 -3.82
N PHE A 36 7.94 -14.98 -4.01
CA PHE A 36 9.34 -14.91 -3.59
C PHE A 36 9.54 -13.71 -2.67
N PRO A 37 9.84 -13.94 -1.38
CA PRO A 37 10.15 -12.85 -0.45
C PRO A 37 11.38 -12.06 -0.89
N PRO A 38 11.51 -10.78 -0.50
CA PRO A 38 12.79 -10.09 -0.51
C PRO A 38 13.86 -11.00 0.10
N GLN A 39 15.08 -10.95 -0.42
CA GLN A 39 16.16 -11.67 0.23
C GLN A 39 16.32 -11.14 1.65
N SER A 40 16.33 -12.04 2.63
CA SER A 40 16.59 -11.67 4.02
C SER A 40 18.01 -11.11 4.13
N ASP A 41 18.15 -9.85 4.55
CA ASP A 41 19.44 -9.25 4.92
C ASP A 41 19.92 -9.76 6.30
N GLU A 42 19.72 -11.07 6.57
CA GLU A 42 20.35 -11.73 7.70
C GLU A 42 21.87 -11.58 7.58
N PRO A 43 22.60 -11.46 8.69
CA PRO A 43 24.05 -11.44 8.64
C PRO A 43 24.51 -12.66 7.84
N PHE A 44 25.31 -12.46 6.79
CA PHE A 44 25.77 -13.55 5.94
C PHE A 44 26.37 -14.67 6.81
N GLU A 45 25.78 -15.88 6.77
CA GLU A 45 26.47 -17.07 7.26
C GLU A 45 27.65 -17.32 6.32
N THR A 46 28.82 -16.83 6.69
CA THR A 46 30.06 -17.21 6.04
C THR A 46 30.36 -18.65 6.43
N THR A 47 30.56 -19.55 5.46
CA THR A 47 30.96 -20.95 5.65
C THR A 47 32.41 -21.10 6.16
N ASP A 48 32.88 -20.20 7.00
CA ASP A 48 34.23 -20.24 7.56
C ASP A 48 34.18 -20.86 8.96
N ASP A 49 34.52 -22.16 9.02
CA ASP A 49 34.68 -22.99 10.22
C ASP A 49 35.85 -22.52 11.13
N SER A 50 36.33 -21.28 10.99
CA SER A 50 37.43 -20.73 11.79
C SER A 50 36.95 -19.63 12.76
N ASN A 51 36.29 -20.05 13.84
CA ASN A 51 36.19 -19.33 15.13
C ASN A 51 36.14 -17.78 15.07
N ARG A 52 34.98 -17.22 14.68
CA ARG A 52 34.27 -16.07 15.32
C ARG A 52 33.46 -15.25 14.30
N GLN A 53 32.22 -15.67 14.04
CA GLN A 53 31.05 -14.78 14.15
C GLN A 53 29.79 -15.65 14.25
N ALA A 54 29.52 -16.14 15.46
CA ALA A 54 28.16 -16.54 15.80
C ALA A 54 27.31 -15.27 15.85
N ASN A 55 26.09 -15.32 15.31
CA ASN A 55 25.01 -14.33 15.42
C ASN A 55 25.31 -13.08 16.30
N PRO A 56 25.14 -11.85 15.79
CA PRO A 56 25.43 -10.64 16.55
C PRO A 56 24.79 -10.68 17.94
N GLU A 57 25.56 -10.33 18.97
CA GLU A 57 25.09 -10.29 20.36
C GLU A 57 23.96 -9.26 20.53
N VAL A 58 23.20 -9.33 21.62
CA VAL A 58 22.03 -8.44 21.90
C VAL A 58 22.40 -6.94 21.94
N ASN A 59 23.68 -6.63 22.09
CA ASN A 59 24.28 -5.30 22.11
C ASN A 59 25.24 -5.05 20.93
N GLU A 60 25.17 -5.85 19.86
CA GLU A 60 26.00 -5.71 18.66
C GLU A 60 25.11 -5.52 17.41
N VAL A 61 25.50 -4.61 16.52
CA VAL A 61 24.86 -4.45 15.19
C VAL A 61 25.87 -4.64 14.08
N VAL A 62 25.42 -5.22 12.97
CA VAL A 62 26.21 -5.35 11.73
C VAL A 62 25.82 -4.23 10.77
N VAL A 63 26.81 -3.63 10.12
CA VAL A 63 26.68 -2.45 9.27
C VAL A 63 27.37 -2.69 7.94
N SER A 64 26.67 -2.42 6.83
CA SER A 64 27.23 -2.41 5.48
C SER A 64 27.19 -0.99 4.94
N VAL A 65 28.35 -0.43 4.56
CA VAL A 65 28.41 0.90 3.93
C VAL A 65 28.39 0.73 2.43
N GLN A 66 27.45 1.39 1.74
CA GLN A 66 27.30 1.30 0.29
C GLN A 66 27.34 2.69 -0.36
N ALA A 67 28.00 2.78 -1.52
CA ALA A 67 28.11 4.01 -2.28
C ALA A 67 28.16 3.74 -3.80
N THR A 68 27.83 4.77 -4.60
CA THR A 68 28.04 4.77 -6.05
C THR A 68 29.50 5.06 -6.40
N GLU A 69 29.91 4.80 -7.64
CA GLU A 69 31.26 5.14 -8.13
C GLU A 69 31.53 6.66 -8.04
N GLY A 70 30.55 7.47 -8.43
CA GLY A 70 30.61 8.94 -8.37
C GLY A 70 30.81 9.49 -6.95
N MET A 71 30.44 8.73 -5.91
CA MET A 71 30.66 9.09 -4.51
C MET A 71 32.06 8.75 -3.99
N GLN A 72 32.83 7.90 -4.67
CA GLN A 72 34.14 7.41 -4.18
C GLN A 72 35.33 8.18 -4.76
N ALA A 73 35.12 9.02 -5.77
CA ALA A 73 36.16 9.81 -6.43
C ALA A 73 37.39 9.00 -6.91
N SER A 74 37.22 7.71 -7.24
CA SER A 74 38.32 6.86 -7.72
C SER A 74 38.10 6.42 -9.17
N TRP A 75 39.18 6.43 -9.96
CA TRP A 75 39.25 6.06 -11.37
C TRP A 75 39.24 4.54 -11.60
N ASN A 76 38.97 3.74 -10.57
CA ASN A 76 39.19 2.30 -10.62
C ASN A 76 37.88 1.50 -10.39
N ARG A 77 37.54 0.69 -11.41
CA ARG A 77 36.62 -0.48 -11.42
C ARG A 77 35.36 -0.44 -12.31
N SER A 78 35.46 0.02 -13.57
CA SER A 78 34.45 -0.31 -14.59
C SER A 78 34.42 -1.79 -15.02
N LEU A 79 35.47 -2.59 -14.73
CA LEU A 79 35.54 -3.99 -15.20
C LEU A 79 34.72 -4.98 -14.35
N PHE A 80 34.47 -4.66 -13.08
CA PHE A 80 33.75 -5.55 -12.14
C PHE A 80 32.23 -5.53 -12.37
N ASN A 81 31.68 -4.41 -12.85
CA ASN A 81 30.27 -4.26 -13.19
C ASN A 81 29.86 -5.00 -14.48
N VAL A 82 30.82 -5.32 -15.36
CA VAL A 82 30.58 -6.05 -16.61
C VAL A 82 30.56 -7.57 -16.41
N LEU A 83 31.19 -8.07 -15.33
CA LEU A 83 31.44 -9.51 -15.12
C LEU A 83 30.69 -10.11 -13.93
N THR A 84 30.02 -9.29 -13.11
CA THR A 84 29.19 -9.80 -12.01
C THR A 84 27.74 -9.95 -12.48
N PRO A 85 27.08 -11.10 -12.23
CA PRO A 85 25.65 -11.24 -12.47
C PRO A 85 24.92 -10.09 -11.77
N ALA A 86 23.94 -9.48 -12.45
CA ALA A 86 23.09 -8.47 -11.84
C ALA A 86 22.55 -9.03 -10.51
N ARG A 87 23.03 -8.49 -9.40
CA ARG A 87 22.60 -8.91 -8.07
C ARG A 87 21.12 -8.57 -7.94
N ALA A 88 20.32 -9.47 -7.37
CA ALA A 88 18.88 -9.31 -7.15
C ALA A 88 18.55 -8.31 -6.02
N TYR A 89 19.36 -7.25 -5.86
CA TYR A 89 19.17 -6.25 -4.82
C TYR A 89 18.18 -5.17 -5.27
N ALA A 90 17.40 -4.70 -4.31
CA ALA A 90 16.77 -3.40 -4.38
C ALA A 90 17.85 -2.31 -4.36
N PHE A 91 17.65 -1.29 -5.18
CA PHE A 91 18.64 -0.34 -5.68
C PHE A 91 19.91 -0.91 -6.33
N ARG A 92 19.96 -0.83 -7.67
CA ARG A 92 21.15 -1.17 -8.46
C ARG A 92 22.07 0.04 -8.58
N GLY A 93 23.38 -0.19 -8.71
CA GLY A 93 24.39 0.87 -8.92
C GLY A 93 25.17 1.30 -7.66
N GLN A 94 24.86 0.74 -6.49
CA GLN A 94 25.63 0.93 -5.25
C GLN A 94 26.41 -0.34 -4.90
N GLN A 95 27.60 -0.19 -4.31
CA GLN A 95 28.47 -1.30 -3.91
C GLN A 95 28.94 -1.12 -2.47
N ALA A 96 29.10 -2.25 -1.76
CA ALA A 96 29.71 -2.27 -0.43
C ALA A 96 31.16 -1.77 -0.50
N ILE A 97 31.55 -0.91 0.43
CA ILE A 97 32.88 -0.30 0.48
C ILE A 97 33.44 -0.17 1.88
N LYS A 98 34.77 -0.07 1.94
CA LYS A 98 35.50 0.34 3.13
C LYS A 98 35.40 1.84 3.33
N VAL A 99 35.37 2.25 4.59
CA VAL A 99 35.27 3.66 4.99
C VAL A 99 36.50 4.09 5.79
N ARG A 100 36.80 5.39 5.72
CA ARG A 100 37.85 6.00 6.53
C ARG A 100 37.49 5.96 8.01
N HIS A 101 36.24 6.23 8.34
CA HIS A 101 35.76 6.27 9.72
C HIS A 101 34.29 5.85 9.82
N LEU A 102 33.98 5.01 10.81
CA LEU A 102 32.62 4.64 11.21
C LEU A 102 32.41 5.04 12.66
N SER A 103 31.31 5.72 12.95
CA SER A 103 31.03 6.28 14.27
C SER A 103 29.54 6.32 14.59
N VAL A 104 29.19 6.35 15.88
CA VAL A 104 27.81 6.49 16.35
C VAL A 104 27.69 7.80 17.12
N HIS A 105 26.70 8.61 16.76
CA HIS A 105 26.52 9.95 17.31
C HIS A 105 25.08 10.21 17.72
N ARG A 106 24.95 10.95 18.83
CA ARG A 106 23.70 11.65 19.14
C ARG A 106 23.65 12.97 18.39
N VAL A 107 22.50 13.31 17.82
CA VAL A 107 22.32 14.53 17.01
C VAL A 107 21.21 15.44 17.55
N THR A 108 21.30 16.73 17.25
CA THR A 108 20.17 17.68 17.44
C THR A 108 19.19 17.62 16.28
N ARG A 109 18.05 18.33 16.40
CA ARG A 109 17.12 18.59 15.29
C ARG A 109 17.79 19.22 14.04
N ALA A 110 18.93 19.89 14.21
CA ALA A 110 19.71 20.46 13.10
C ALA A 110 20.76 19.48 12.53
N LEU A 111 20.68 18.19 12.88
CA LEU A 111 21.67 17.15 12.54
C LEU A 111 23.09 17.47 13.01
N THR A 112 23.24 18.33 14.02
CA THR A 112 24.55 18.63 14.61
C THR A 112 24.88 17.60 15.68
N ILE A 113 26.10 17.06 15.64
CA ILE A 113 26.59 16.10 16.65
C ILE A 113 26.63 16.78 18.02
N THR A 114 26.04 16.13 19.03
CA THR A 114 26.08 16.59 20.42
C THR A 114 26.90 15.66 21.27
N SER A 115 27.83 16.23 22.05
CA SER A 115 28.54 15.55 23.14
C SER A 115 27.91 15.82 24.52
N SER A 116 26.95 16.75 24.60
CA SER A 116 26.30 17.16 25.85
C SER A 116 25.03 16.33 26.13
N GLY A 117 25.12 15.39 27.07
CA GLY A 117 23.97 14.65 27.57
C GLY A 117 24.34 13.66 28.68
N SER A 118 23.34 13.27 29.49
CA SER A 118 23.42 12.25 30.53
C SER A 118 23.62 10.82 30.00
N ILE A 119 23.65 10.62 28.68
CA ILE A 119 23.81 9.32 28.02
C ILE A 119 25.16 9.33 27.28
N LYS A 120 26.11 8.54 27.77
CA LYS A 120 27.40 8.30 27.13
C LYS A 120 27.27 7.09 26.22
N LEU A 121 27.41 7.27 24.90
CA LEU A 121 27.47 6.18 23.93
C LEU A 121 28.87 5.58 23.96
N ASP A 122 29.04 4.48 24.69
CA ASP A 122 30.28 3.71 24.73
C ASP A 122 30.17 2.52 23.78
N TYR A 123 30.94 2.55 22.69
CA TYR A 123 30.92 1.53 21.65
C TYR A 123 32.33 1.27 21.11
N SER A 124 32.52 0.10 20.53
CA SER A 124 33.69 -0.26 19.74
C SER A 124 33.26 -0.73 18.34
N THR A 125 34.15 -0.55 17.37
CA THR A 125 33.90 -0.95 15.97
C THR A 125 34.92 -2.00 15.54
N ARG A 126 34.47 -3.05 14.87
CA ARG A 126 35.31 -4.09 14.26
C ARG A 126 34.99 -4.19 12.78
N GLU A 127 36.01 -4.28 11.93
CA GLU A 127 35.84 -4.64 10.52
C GLU A 127 35.77 -6.16 10.39
N ASN A 128 34.80 -6.65 9.62
CA ASN A 128 34.58 -8.08 9.37
C ASN A 128 35.23 -8.50 8.05
N ALA A 129 35.34 -9.80 7.81
CA ALA A 129 36.04 -10.35 6.63
C ALA A 129 35.28 -10.13 5.30
N ASP A 130 33.99 -9.84 5.36
CA ASP A 130 33.06 -9.65 4.23
C ASP A 130 32.87 -8.16 3.84
N ASP A 131 33.81 -7.30 4.24
CA ASP A 131 33.76 -5.84 4.06
C ASP A 131 32.56 -5.16 4.78
N THR A 132 31.97 -5.82 5.78
CA THR A 132 31.02 -5.22 6.73
C THR A 132 31.72 -4.78 8.02
N TYR A 133 30.99 -4.06 8.88
CA TYR A 133 31.47 -3.59 10.17
C TYR A 133 30.53 -4.06 11.28
N SER A 134 31.08 -4.40 12.44
CA SER A 134 30.31 -4.66 13.66
C SER A 134 30.48 -3.50 14.65
N ILE A 135 29.39 -3.03 15.24
CA ILE A 135 29.40 -2.02 16.29
C ILE A 135 28.90 -2.67 17.59
N LEU A 136 29.78 -2.79 18.59
CA LEU A 136 29.49 -3.37 19.89
C LEU A 136 29.32 -2.27 20.94
N PHE A 137 28.20 -2.27 21.67
CA PHE A 137 27.95 -1.34 22.77
C PHE A 137 28.50 -1.90 24.10
N ASN A 138 29.72 -1.50 24.45
CA ASN A 138 30.59 -2.15 25.45
C ASN A 138 30.02 -2.21 26.88
N HIS A 139 29.13 -1.27 27.24
CA HIS A 139 28.58 -1.15 28.59
C HIS A 139 27.05 -0.99 28.60
N ALA A 140 26.38 -1.36 27.51
CA ALA A 140 24.93 -1.33 27.41
C ALA A 140 24.37 -2.77 27.40
N PRO A 141 23.30 -3.05 28.16
CA PRO A 141 22.66 -4.37 28.14
C PRO A 141 21.93 -4.67 26.81
N SER A 142 21.76 -3.65 25.95
CA SER A 142 21.14 -3.75 24.63
C SER A 142 21.55 -2.55 23.77
N ILE A 143 21.28 -2.64 22.46
CA ILE A 143 21.42 -1.52 21.53
C ILE A 143 20.57 -0.31 22.01
N PRO A 144 21.11 0.91 22.01
CA PRO A 144 20.35 2.12 22.34
C PRO A 144 19.14 2.30 21.41
N ASN A 145 17.93 2.32 21.98
CA ASN A 145 16.69 2.46 21.22
C ASN A 145 16.23 3.93 21.20
N ARG A 146 16.83 4.75 20.34
CA ARG A 146 16.55 6.20 20.26
C ARG A 146 16.64 6.73 18.83
N MET A 147 15.69 7.60 18.46
CA MET A 147 15.63 8.21 17.13
C MET A 147 16.71 9.28 16.91
N ASP A 148 17.28 9.83 17.99
CA ASP A 148 18.33 10.83 17.96
C ASP A 148 19.76 10.25 17.93
N VAL A 149 19.90 8.92 17.79
CA VAL A 149 21.19 8.23 17.68
C VAL A 149 21.35 7.65 16.28
N LEU A 150 22.40 8.09 15.59
CA LEU A 150 22.67 7.77 14.19
C LEU A 150 24.06 7.17 14.01
N ILE A 151 24.20 6.31 12.99
CA ILE A 151 25.49 5.82 12.49
C ILE A 151 25.96 6.80 11.41
N ARG A 152 27.22 7.21 11.48
CA ARG A 152 27.90 8.07 10.51
C ARG A 152 29.08 7.32 9.90
N ALA A 153 29.11 7.28 8.56
CA ALA A 153 30.22 6.81 7.77
C ALA A 153 30.88 7.97 7.02
N GLU A 154 32.21 8.02 7.03
CA GLU A 154 33.02 8.96 6.26
C GLU A 154 33.79 8.22 5.17
N LEU A 155 33.51 8.56 3.91
CA LEU A 155 34.20 8.00 2.75
C LEU A 155 35.59 8.63 2.59
N ASP A 156 36.45 8.02 1.76
CA ASP A 156 37.84 8.48 1.55
C ASP A 156 37.95 9.93 1.05
N ASN A 157 36.96 10.38 0.27
CA ASN A 157 36.89 11.75 -0.24
C ASN A 157 36.23 12.75 0.74
N GLY A 158 35.89 12.33 1.95
CA GLY A 158 35.23 13.15 2.98
C GLY A 158 33.70 13.22 2.85
N THR A 159 33.08 12.51 1.91
CA THR A 159 31.61 12.39 1.84
C THR A 159 31.08 11.73 3.11
N LEU A 160 30.02 12.31 3.68
CA LEU A 160 29.36 11.79 4.88
C LEU A 160 28.05 11.10 4.52
N LEU A 161 27.87 9.88 5.03
CA LEU A 161 26.65 9.10 4.93
C LEU A 161 26.12 8.78 6.33
N TRP A 162 24.79 8.69 6.43
CA TRP A 162 24.08 8.50 7.70
C TRP A 162 23.09 7.33 7.61
N ALA A 163 22.92 6.60 8.70
CA ALA A 163 21.83 5.62 8.88
C ALA A 163 21.28 5.65 10.30
N PRO A 164 19.98 5.33 10.50
CA PRO A 164 19.43 5.22 11.84
C PRO A 164 20.04 4.01 12.54
N LEU A 165 20.25 4.13 13.86
CA LEU A 165 20.58 2.97 14.67
C LEU A 165 19.31 2.17 14.93
N LEU A 166 19.16 1.03 14.25
CA LEU A 166 18.02 0.15 14.40
C LEU A 166 18.38 -1.00 15.35
N ASN A 167 17.45 -1.36 16.23
CA ASN A 167 17.56 -2.53 17.10
C ASN A 167 16.82 -3.72 16.45
N ASN A 168 17.27 -4.10 15.27
CA ASN A 168 16.82 -5.29 14.55
C ASN A 168 18.06 -6.15 14.23
N LYS A 169 17.86 -7.45 14.03
CA LYS A 169 18.97 -8.37 13.72
C LYS A 169 19.46 -8.25 12.27
N SER A 170 18.87 -7.36 11.47
CA SER A 170 19.23 -7.17 10.07
C SER A 170 20.48 -6.30 9.93
N THR A 171 21.18 -6.48 8.82
CA THR A 171 22.35 -5.65 8.50
C THR A 171 21.92 -4.21 8.19
N ILE A 172 22.42 -3.24 8.95
CA ILE A 172 22.11 -1.83 8.74
C ILE A 172 22.88 -1.32 7.52
N LYS A 173 22.16 -0.89 6.47
CA LYS A 173 22.74 -0.30 5.27
C LYS A 173 22.96 1.21 5.47
N VAL A 174 24.22 1.64 5.46
CA VAL A 174 24.62 3.06 5.47
C VAL A 174 24.92 3.48 4.04
N ASN A 175 23.99 4.23 3.45
CA ASN A 175 24.07 4.61 2.05
C ASN A 175 23.34 5.93 1.76
N ILE A 176 23.17 6.28 0.48
CA ILE A 176 22.52 7.55 0.12
C ILE A 176 21.02 7.56 0.43
N ILE A 177 20.38 6.39 0.43
CA ILE A 177 18.96 6.21 0.72
C ILE A 177 18.72 6.45 2.22
N SER A 178 19.49 5.80 3.08
CA SER A 178 19.40 5.99 4.53
C SER A 178 19.73 7.44 4.93
N THR A 179 20.68 8.05 4.22
CA THR A 179 21.03 9.47 4.40
C THR A 179 19.88 10.39 4.03
N TYR A 180 19.25 10.16 2.86
CA TYR A 180 18.09 10.92 2.41
C TYR A 180 16.92 10.81 3.39
N LEU A 181 16.63 9.61 3.88
CA LEU A 181 15.57 9.34 4.84
C LEU A 181 15.76 10.12 6.15
N ILE A 182 16.97 10.12 6.70
CA ILE A 182 17.31 10.91 7.91
C ILE A 182 17.19 12.40 7.65
N GLU A 183 17.79 12.91 6.58
CA GLU A 183 17.71 14.33 6.26
C GLU A 183 16.26 14.79 6.07
N SER A 184 15.41 13.93 5.52
CA SER A 184 13.97 14.19 5.34
C SER A 184 13.23 14.22 6.67
N LEU A 185 13.47 13.25 7.57
CA LEU A 185 12.87 13.22 8.91
C LEU A 185 13.21 14.49 9.69
N PHE A 186 14.50 14.85 9.76
CA PHE A 186 14.96 16.01 10.52
C PHE A 186 14.50 17.33 9.89
N ARG A 187 14.35 17.40 8.55
CA ARG A 187 13.70 18.53 7.88
C ARG A 187 12.24 18.67 8.30
N ALA A 188 11.48 17.58 8.34
CA ALA A 188 10.08 17.58 8.77
C ALA A 188 9.93 18.00 10.24
N ILE A 189 10.79 17.48 11.13
CA ILE A 189 10.84 17.87 12.55
C ILE A 189 11.07 19.39 12.69
N ASN A 190 12.04 19.94 11.95
CA ASN A 190 12.31 21.37 11.98
C ASN A 190 11.14 22.20 11.42
N HIS A 191 10.52 21.76 10.33
CA HIS A 191 9.39 22.43 9.72
C HIS A 191 8.17 22.48 10.64
N LEU A 192 7.89 21.38 11.35
CA LEU A 192 6.80 21.29 12.33
C LEU A 192 7.12 21.95 13.68
N GLY A 193 8.36 22.44 13.88
CA GLY A 193 8.79 23.04 15.13
C GLY A 193 8.86 22.08 16.31
N LEU A 194 8.90 20.77 16.06
CA LEU A 194 8.94 19.73 17.10
C LEU A 194 10.31 19.71 17.79
N ASN A 195 10.33 19.39 19.10
CA ASN A 195 11.57 19.10 19.80
C ASN A 195 11.87 17.61 19.69
N LEU A 196 13.13 17.26 19.40
CA LEU A 196 13.56 15.86 19.34
C LEU A 196 13.37 15.17 20.70
N ALA A 197 13.41 15.94 21.80
CA ALA A 197 13.09 15.45 23.15
C ALA A 197 11.65 14.93 23.25
N ASP A 198 10.68 15.55 22.56
CA ASP A 198 9.27 15.17 22.57
C ASP A 198 9.01 13.86 21.78
N LEU A 199 9.99 13.45 20.98
CA LEU A 199 9.99 12.21 20.20
C LEU A 199 10.83 11.10 20.87
N THR A 200 11.48 11.39 21.99
CA THR A 200 12.31 10.44 22.76
C THR A 200 11.57 9.97 24.03
N PRO A 201 12.01 8.88 24.69
CA PRO A 201 11.30 8.36 25.86
C PRO A 201 11.04 9.45 26.90
N CYS A 202 9.77 9.64 27.26
CA CYS A 202 9.38 10.49 28.36
C CYS A 202 9.51 9.72 29.68
N GLY A 203 9.61 10.44 30.81
CA GLY A 203 9.61 9.80 32.12
C GLY A 203 8.29 9.04 32.36
N THR A 204 8.34 7.95 33.14
CA THR A 204 7.17 7.12 33.51
C THR A 204 6.06 7.91 34.20
N GLU A 205 6.36 9.11 34.70
CA GLU A 205 5.41 10.04 35.30
C GLU A 205 4.42 10.67 34.31
N TYR A 206 4.68 10.59 33.00
CA TYR A 206 3.86 11.19 31.94
C TYR A 206 3.03 10.19 31.13
N GLY A 207 3.13 8.88 31.42
CA GLY A 207 2.32 7.83 30.77
C GLY A 207 2.51 7.71 29.26
N CYS A 208 3.68 8.07 28.72
CA CYS A 208 3.99 8.07 27.28
C CYS A 208 5.18 7.17 26.92
N GLU A 209 5.64 6.31 27.83
CA GLU A 209 6.79 5.43 27.65
C GLU A 209 6.69 4.58 26.38
N ASN A 210 5.49 4.09 26.07
CA ASN A 210 5.24 3.15 24.97
C ASN A 210 4.94 3.87 23.64
N GLN A 211 4.70 5.18 23.67
CA GLN A 211 4.55 6.00 22.46
C GLN A 211 5.87 6.09 21.69
N ASN A 212 6.99 6.20 22.39
CA ASN A 212 8.32 6.18 21.77
C ASN A 212 8.64 4.80 21.16
N GLU A 213 8.19 3.71 21.81
CA GLU A 213 8.37 2.35 21.29
C GLU A 213 7.64 2.17 19.95
N ALA A 214 6.35 2.52 19.87
CA ALA A 214 5.58 2.47 18.63
C ALA A 214 6.23 3.27 17.49
N ARG A 215 6.71 4.49 17.78
CA ARG A 215 7.42 5.32 16.79
C ARG A 215 8.69 4.66 16.25
N LEU A 216 9.49 4.02 17.12
CA LEU A 216 10.74 3.39 16.73
C LEU A 216 10.50 2.12 15.90
N LEU A 217 9.42 1.40 16.17
CA LEU A 217 9.02 0.24 15.37
C LEU A 217 8.59 0.67 13.96
N ILE A 218 7.73 1.69 13.84
CA ILE A 218 7.36 2.27 12.53
C ILE A 218 8.60 2.80 11.80
N TRP A 219 9.50 3.49 12.50
CA TRP A 219 10.74 4.01 11.91
C TRP A 219 11.64 2.90 11.37
N SER A 220 11.73 1.77 12.08
CA SER A 220 12.48 0.60 11.64
C SER A 220 11.90 0.00 10.36
N GLU A 221 10.57 -0.08 10.24
CA GLU A 221 9.91 -0.58 9.03
C GLU A 221 10.11 0.33 7.83
N ILE A 222 9.97 1.65 8.00
CA ILE A 222 10.21 2.62 6.93
C ILE A 222 11.67 2.60 6.49
N ALA A 223 12.60 2.52 7.45
CA ALA A 223 14.03 2.46 7.15
C ALA A 223 14.42 1.22 6.34
N GLN A 224 13.79 0.08 6.62
CA GLN A 224 14.00 -1.16 5.87
C GLN A 224 13.27 -1.12 4.51
N GLY A 225 11.99 -0.74 4.49
CA GLY A 225 11.21 -0.63 3.25
C GLY A 225 11.81 0.36 2.25
N ALA A 226 12.39 1.46 2.72
CA ALA A 226 13.10 2.42 1.87
C ALA A 226 14.29 1.78 1.14
N GLN A 227 14.88 0.71 1.65
CA GLN A 227 15.98 -0.02 1.00
C GLN A 227 15.48 -1.03 -0.05
N HIS A 228 14.17 -1.34 -0.09
CA HIS A 228 13.58 -2.37 -0.94
C HIS A 228 13.00 -1.86 -2.27
N PHE A 229 13.09 -0.56 -2.56
CA PHE A 229 12.69 0.00 -3.85
C PHE A 229 13.59 -0.48 -5.00
N ASP A 230 12.97 -0.85 -6.11
CA ASP A 230 13.67 -1.33 -7.30
C ASP A 230 14.04 -0.15 -8.22
N THR A 231 14.96 0.69 -7.79
CA THR A 231 15.41 1.86 -8.55
C THR A 231 16.90 1.77 -8.91
N LEU A 232 17.27 1.92 -10.18
CA LEU A 232 18.68 1.96 -10.58
C LEU A 232 19.21 3.39 -10.36
N ILE A 233 20.07 3.58 -9.35
CA ILE A 233 20.77 4.85 -9.16
C ILE A 233 21.93 4.89 -10.15
N PRO A 234 22.05 5.91 -11.02
CA PRO A 234 23.18 5.99 -11.94
C PRO A 234 24.51 6.05 -11.16
N GLY A 235 25.43 5.14 -11.52
CA GLY A 235 26.67 4.95 -10.77
C GLY A 235 27.60 6.16 -10.76
N ASN A 236 27.46 7.07 -11.72
CA ASN A 236 28.27 8.28 -11.86
C ASN A 236 27.79 9.47 -11.00
N LEU A 237 26.66 9.36 -10.30
CA LEU A 237 26.14 10.46 -9.49
C LEU A 237 26.97 10.66 -8.22
N SER A 238 27.28 11.92 -7.91
CA SER A 238 27.76 12.34 -6.59
C SER A 238 26.68 12.18 -5.52
N ALA A 239 27.02 12.29 -4.24
CA ALA A 239 26.04 12.23 -3.15
C ALA A 239 24.92 13.27 -3.30
N SER A 240 25.24 14.49 -3.72
CA SER A 240 24.24 15.55 -3.90
C SER A 240 23.31 15.26 -5.09
N GLU A 241 23.86 14.76 -6.19
CA GLU A 241 23.10 14.42 -7.39
C GLU A 241 22.22 13.18 -7.15
N ALA A 242 22.72 12.18 -6.44
CA ALA A 242 21.97 10.99 -6.07
C ALA A 242 20.80 11.31 -5.12
N LYS A 243 20.98 12.24 -4.16
CA LYS A 243 19.86 12.74 -3.35
C LYS A 243 18.83 13.49 -4.18
N THR A 244 19.28 14.29 -5.15
CA THR A 244 18.39 15.01 -6.06
C THR A 244 17.60 14.04 -6.95
N PHE A 245 18.26 12.95 -7.40
CA PHE A 245 17.63 11.86 -8.13
C PHE A 245 16.54 11.19 -7.27
N LEU A 246 16.86 10.76 -6.04
CA LEU A 246 15.86 10.18 -5.13
C LEU A 246 14.69 11.13 -4.82
N ALA A 247 14.95 12.44 -4.68
CA ALA A 247 13.91 13.45 -4.47
C ALA A 247 13.04 13.72 -5.71
N ASN A 248 13.42 13.19 -6.88
CA ASN A 248 12.65 13.28 -8.11
C ASN A 248 11.92 11.98 -8.44
N GLU A 249 12.26 10.87 -7.78
CA GLU A 249 11.48 9.64 -7.81
C GLU A 249 10.26 9.81 -6.88
N SER A 250 9.13 10.18 -7.47
CA SER A 250 7.92 10.60 -6.76
C SER A 250 7.34 9.54 -5.82
N ASP A 251 7.45 8.27 -6.19
CA ASP A 251 6.95 7.12 -5.45
C ASP A 251 7.82 6.86 -4.20
N PHE A 252 9.13 6.89 -4.36
CA PHE A 252 10.09 6.83 -3.26
C PHE A 252 9.90 8.02 -2.32
N GLN A 253 9.77 9.23 -2.86
CA GLN A 253 9.50 10.42 -2.07
C GLN A 253 8.18 10.29 -1.29
N ALA A 254 7.10 9.85 -1.94
CA ALA A 254 5.79 9.68 -1.29
C ALA A 254 5.82 8.63 -0.17
N PHE A 255 6.56 7.53 -0.36
CA PHE A 255 6.78 6.54 0.69
C PHE A 255 7.52 7.13 1.89
N VAL A 256 8.62 7.85 1.64
CA VAL A 256 9.42 8.49 2.70
C VAL A 256 8.61 9.54 3.46
N GLU A 257 7.91 10.42 2.76
CA GLU A 257 7.06 11.46 3.36
C GLU A 257 5.92 10.86 4.19
N SER A 258 5.21 9.87 3.63
CA SER A 258 4.12 9.21 4.34
C SER A 258 4.60 8.44 5.58
N GLY A 259 5.80 7.85 5.49
CA GLY A 259 6.46 7.20 6.62
C GLY A 259 6.82 8.19 7.72
N ILE A 260 7.45 9.30 7.35
CA ILE A 260 7.82 10.36 8.31
C ILE A 260 6.58 10.92 9.00
N ASP A 261 5.50 11.19 8.25
CA ASP A 261 4.22 11.62 8.85
C ASP A 261 3.70 10.62 9.89
N SER A 262 3.80 9.32 9.60
CA SER A 262 3.39 8.25 10.52
C SER A 262 4.27 8.23 11.78
N VAL A 263 5.59 8.36 11.62
CA VAL A 263 6.53 8.45 12.75
C VAL A 263 6.29 9.70 13.60
N LEU A 264 5.87 10.80 12.98
CA LEU A 264 5.61 12.10 13.62
C LEU A 264 4.15 12.28 14.05
N ALA A 265 3.31 11.23 13.95
CA ALA A 265 1.90 11.29 14.33
C ALA A 265 1.70 11.80 15.77
N LYS A 266 0.55 12.43 16.05
CA LYS A 266 0.26 13.04 17.36
C LYS A 266 0.17 12.02 18.50
N GLY A 267 -0.06 10.74 18.22
CA GLY A 267 -0.06 9.65 19.18
C GLY A 267 -0.69 8.37 18.63
N PHE A 268 -0.46 7.27 19.34
CA PHE A 268 -0.98 5.94 19.03
C PHE A 268 -1.95 5.51 20.11
N VAL A 269 -3.10 4.95 19.71
CA VAL A 269 -4.06 4.33 20.62
C VAL A 269 -3.45 3.06 21.22
N ASP A 270 -2.70 2.33 20.41
CA ASP A 270 -2.10 1.04 20.77
C ASP A 270 -0.94 1.11 21.76
N ALA A 271 -0.40 2.30 22.05
CA ALA A 271 0.64 2.44 23.05
C ALA A 271 0.00 2.43 24.44
N ILE A 272 -0.02 1.25 25.06
CA ILE A 272 -0.72 0.94 26.31
C ILE A 272 0.08 1.49 27.50
N SER A 273 -0.43 2.52 28.17
CA SER A 273 0.24 3.11 29.35
C SER A 273 -0.05 2.35 30.65
N THR A 274 -1.03 1.45 30.66
CA THR A 274 -1.44 0.68 31.83
C THR A 274 -0.63 -0.61 32.02
N GLN A 275 -0.48 -1.05 33.27
CA GLN A 275 0.18 -2.32 33.57
C GLN A 275 -0.68 -3.48 33.06
N LEU A 276 -0.17 -4.21 32.07
CA LEU A 276 -0.77 -5.46 31.59
C LEU A 276 -0.76 -6.55 32.65
N ASP A 277 -1.83 -7.32 32.72
CA ASP A 277 -1.82 -8.61 33.39
C ASP A 277 -1.38 -9.74 32.43
N PHE A 278 -1.26 -10.97 32.95
CA PHE A 278 -0.87 -12.11 32.12
C PHE A 278 -1.99 -12.56 31.16
N ALA A 279 -3.26 -12.32 31.49
CA ALA A 279 -4.39 -12.63 30.63
C ALA A 279 -4.43 -11.69 29.42
N ASP A 280 -4.11 -10.41 29.59
CA ASP A 280 -4.03 -9.42 28.50
C ASP A 280 -2.98 -9.83 27.45
N ILE A 281 -1.84 -10.38 27.89
CA ILE A 281 -0.76 -10.85 27.00
C ILE A 281 -1.19 -12.11 26.21
N LEU A 282 -2.10 -12.91 26.77
CA LEU A 282 -2.63 -14.10 26.13
C LEU A 282 -3.85 -13.82 25.24
N ASP A 283 -4.47 -12.64 25.37
CA ASP A 283 -5.62 -12.19 24.57
C ASP A 283 -5.17 -11.77 23.15
N THR A 284 -4.80 -12.76 22.35
CA THR A 284 -4.56 -12.58 20.91
C THR A 284 -5.90 -12.61 20.18
N GLN A 285 -6.20 -11.52 19.46
CA GLN A 285 -7.41 -11.42 18.66
C GLN A 285 -7.05 -11.53 17.19
N THR A 286 -7.74 -12.41 16.48
CA THR A 286 -7.57 -12.55 15.02
C THR A 286 -8.88 -12.18 14.35
N THR A 287 -8.81 -11.20 13.46
CA THR A 287 -9.92 -10.76 12.62
C THR A 287 -9.60 -11.11 11.17
N GLU A 288 -10.49 -11.86 10.54
CA GLU A 288 -10.41 -12.14 9.11
C GLU A 288 -11.23 -11.13 8.32
N TYR A 289 -10.74 -10.76 7.14
CA TYR A 289 -11.42 -9.88 6.21
C TYR A 289 -11.45 -10.52 4.82
N ASN A 290 -12.59 -10.41 4.16
CA ASN A 290 -12.70 -10.66 2.73
C ASN A 290 -12.31 -9.39 1.97
N THR A 291 -11.44 -9.52 0.97
CA THR A 291 -10.88 -8.37 0.27
C THR A 291 -11.48 -8.22 -1.12
N VAL A 292 -11.83 -6.98 -1.48
CA VAL A 292 -12.13 -6.57 -2.85
C VAL A 292 -11.00 -5.67 -3.31
N PHE A 293 -10.26 -6.11 -4.32
CA PHE A 293 -9.14 -5.38 -4.90
C PHE A 293 -9.46 -4.96 -6.33
N PHE A 294 -9.32 -3.67 -6.61
CA PHE A 294 -9.40 -3.13 -7.96
C PHE A 294 -8.24 -2.17 -8.21
N SER A 295 -7.60 -2.26 -9.36
CA SER A 295 -6.51 -1.37 -9.73
C SER A 295 -6.70 -0.89 -11.16
N LEU A 296 -6.41 0.39 -11.39
CA LEU A 296 -6.22 0.99 -12.71
C LEU A 296 -4.74 1.29 -12.89
N GLY A 297 -4.24 1.22 -14.12
CA GLY A 297 -2.85 1.59 -14.32
C GLY A 297 -2.43 1.90 -15.75
N LEU A 298 -1.26 2.52 -15.81
CA LEU A 298 -0.51 2.81 -17.02
C LEU A 298 0.86 2.15 -16.91
N SER A 299 1.34 1.57 -18.00
CA SER A 299 2.70 1.05 -18.09
C SER A 299 3.45 1.55 -19.29
N GLN A 300 4.77 1.66 -19.16
CA GLN A 300 5.69 1.81 -20.28
C GLN A 300 6.30 0.45 -20.63
N ARG A 301 6.07 -0.05 -21.85
CA ARG A 301 6.71 -1.25 -22.40
C ARG A 301 8.15 -0.95 -22.81
N GLU A 302 9.06 -1.89 -22.48
CA GLU A 302 10.50 -1.95 -22.83
C GLU A 302 11.08 -0.57 -23.21
N PRO A 303 11.18 0.39 -22.25
CA PRO A 303 11.50 1.80 -22.55
C PRO A 303 12.83 2.02 -23.26
N GLU A 304 13.73 1.03 -23.21
CA GLU A 304 15.07 1.07 -23.79
C GLU A 304 15.12 0.58 -25.25
N ARG A 305 14.01 0.07 -25.82
CA ARG A 305 13.95 -0.40 -27.20
C ARG A 305 13.29 0.62 -28.14
N SER A 306 13.61 0.49 -29.43
CA SER A 306 13.06 1.34 -30.49
C SER A 306 11.56 1.15 -30.75
N ASP A 307 11.00 0.02 -30.35
CA ASP A 307 9.59 -0.38 -30.48
C ASP A 307 8.82 -0.28 -29.15
N PHE A 308 9.18 0.68 -28.32
CA PHE A 308 8.47 0.99 -27.08
C PHE A 308 6.99 1.35 -27.34
N GLY A 309 6.16 1.18 -26.31
CA GLY A 309 4.75 1.49 -26.34
C GLY A 309 4.16 1.60 -24.95
N SER A 310 2.93 2.03 -24.86
CA SER A 310 2.22 2.18 -23.59
C SER A 310 1.19 1.08 -23.42
N VAL A 311 0.90 0.73 -22.17
CA VAL A 311 -0.14 -0.23 -21.82
C VAL A 311 -1.10 0.45 -20.85
N LEU A 312 -2.40 0.42 -21.15
CA LEU A 312 -3.43 0.69 -20.15
C LEU A 312 -3.87 -0.65 -19.59
N PHE A 313 -4.08 -0.75 -18.29
CA PHE A 313 -4.55 -1.97 -17.68
C PHE A 313 -5.46 -1.71 -16.50
N ASN A 314 -6.21 -2.75 -16.15
CA ASN A 314 -6.89 -2.87 -14.89
C ASN A 314 -6.63 -4.25 -14.28
N ARG A 315 -6.87 -4.36 -12.98
CA ARG A 315 -6.79 -5.60 -12.22
C ARG A 315 -7.98 -5.73 -11.30
N VAL A 316 -8.49 -6.95 -11.15
CA VAL A 316 -9.55 -7.29 -10.20
C VAL A 316 -9.16 -8.52 -9.41
N SER A 317 -9.47 -8.53 -8.12
CA SER A 317 -9.35 -9.72 -7.29
C SER A 317 -10.14 -10.90 -7.87
N THR A 318 -9.61 -12.11 -7.74
CA THR A 318 -10.27 -13.36 -8.16
C THR A 318 -10.02 -14.45 -7.14
N SER A 319 -10.89 -15.44 -7.04
CA SER A 319 -10.54 -16.69 -6.34
C SER A 319 -9.74 -17.61 -7.25
N THR A 320 -8.87 -18.43 -6.66
CA THR A 320 -8.09 -19.46 -7.37
C THR A 320 -8.13 -20.79 -6.63
N SER A 321 -7.80 -21.87 -7.32
CA SER A 321 -7.62 -23.19 -6.73
C SER A 321 -6.42 -23.89 -7.35
N ALA A 322 -5.59 -24.51 -6.53
CA ALA A 322 -4.42 -25.26 -6.97
C ALA A 322 -4.51 -26.71 -6.50
N ARG A 323 -4.10 -27.65 -7.34
CA ARG A 323 -4.01 -29.05 -6.96
C ARG A 323 -2.64 -29.33 -6.35
N LEU A 324 -2.61 -29.75 -5.09
CA LEU A 324 -1.39 -30.05 -4.36
C LEU A 324 -0.79 -31.39 -4.81
N LYS A 325 0.50 -31.60 -4.49
CA LYS A 325 1.27 -32.82 -4.86
C LYS A 325 0.69 -34.10 -4.26
N ASP A 326 -0.02 -34.00 -3.14
CA ASP A 326 -0.73 -35.11 -2.49
C ASP A 326 -2.09 -35.42 -3.14
N GLY A 327 -2.50 -34.66 -4.16
CA GLY A 327 -3.74 -34.82 -4.89
C GLY A 327 -4.92 -34.00 -4.36
N SER A 328 -4.79 -33.33 -3.20
CA SER A 328 -5.80 -32.43 -2.62
C SER A 328 -5.89 -31.10 -3.38
N THR A 329 -6.91 -30.29 -3.09
CA THR A 329 -7.12 -28.97 -3.73
C THR A 329 -7.10 -27.88 -2.68
N GLU A 330 -6.18 -26.95 -2.84
CA GLU A 330 -6.10 -25.72 -2.07
C GLU A 330 -6.95 -24.64 -2.75
N TYR A 331 -7.74 -23.91 -1.97
CA TYR A 331 -8.54 -22.78 -2.46
C TYR A 331 -7.96 -21.51 -1.86
N SER A 332 -7.60 -20.55 -2.72
CA SER A 332 -7.17 -19.22 -2.27
C SER A 332 -8.22 -18.19 -2.66
N TYR A 333 -8.63 -17.42 -1.66
CA TYR A 333 -9.57 -16.32 -1.77
C TYR A 333 -8.84 -15.02 -1.43
N PRO A 334 -9.20 -13.89 -2.06
CA PRO A 334 -8.68 -12.59 -1.65
C PRO A 334 -9.10 -12.28 -0.22
N THR A 335 -8.16 -12.36 0.72
CA THR A 335 -8.40 -12.13 2.15
C THR A 335 -7.26 -11.34 2.78
N LEU A 336 -7.56 -10.73 3.91
CA LEU A 336 -6.57 -10.11 4.80
C LEU A 336 -6.86 -10.63 6.20
N THR A 337 -5.82 -11.00 6.92
CA THR A 337 -5.90 -11.37 8.33
C THR A 337 -5.18 -10.31 9.15
N GLU A 338 -5.85 -9.84 10.19
CA GLU A 338 -5.29 -8.98 11.22
C GLU A 338 -5.17 -9.79 12.50
N THR A 339 -3.96 -9.89 13.04
CA THR A 339 -3.71 -10.49 14.35
C THR A 339 -3.21 -9.41 15.30
N SER A 340 -4.01 -9.07 16.29
CA SER A 340 -3.70 -8.09 17.32
C SER A 340 -3.08 -8.78 18.54
N LEU A 341 -1.86 -8.37 18.88
CA LEU A 341 -1.09 -8.88 20.02
C LEU A 341 -0.88 -7.77 21.03
N LYS A 342 -1.47 -7.91 22.22
CA LYS A 342 -1.37 -6.91 23.29
C LYS A 342 -0.10 -7.09 24.10
N THR A 343 0.72 -6.05 24.12
CA THR A 343 2.00 -6.00 24.85
C THR A 343 2.16 -4.60 25.46
N THR A 344 3.38 -4.07 25.64
CA THR A 344 3.54 -2.62 25.93
C THR A 344 2.98 -1.75 24.81
N VAL A 345 2.97 -2.29 23.59
CA VAL A 345 2.26 -1.72 22.44
C VAL A 345 1.39 -2.82 21.83
N THR A 346 0.11 -2.55 21.58
CA THR A 346 -0.73 -3.44 20.76
C THR A 346 -0.17 -3.45 19.35
N THR A 347 0.30 -4.61 18.90
CA THR A 347 0.84 -4.77 17.56
C THR A 347 -0.23 -5.44 16.71
N HIS A 348 -0.65 -4.78 15.63
CA HIS A 348 -1.55 -5.36 14.63
C HIS A 348 -0.69 -5.92 13.50
N SER A 349 -0.58 -7.24 13.42
CA SER A 349 0.12 -7.91 12.33
C SER A 349 -0.86 -8.16 11.18
N LEU A 350 -0.60 -7.56 10.04
CA LEU A 350 -1.47 -7.62 8.86
C LEU A 350 -0.78 -8.42 7.77
N PHE A 351 -1.46 -9.43 7.26
CA PHE A 351 -0.97 -10.27 6.16
C PHE A 351 -2.14 -10.80 5.32
N GLY A 352 -1.91 -10.99 4.03
CA GLY A 352 -2.93 -11.47 3.12
C GLY A 352 -2.35 -11.81 1.76
N ASP A 353 -3.12 -12.58 0.99
CA ASP A 353 -2.83 -12.89 -0.39
C ASP A 353 -4.02 -12.44 -1.23
N LEU A 354 -3.75 -11.60 -2.23
CA LEU A 354 -4.77 -11.00 -3.09
C LEU A 354 -4.56 -11.49 -4.52
N PRO A 355 -5.02 -12.70 -4.86
CA PRO A 355 -5.03 -13.17 -6.23
C PRO A 355 -5.85 -12.24 -7.13
N TYR A 356 -5.33 -11.92 -8.30
CA TYR A 356 -5.95 -11.02 -9.27
C TYR A 356 -5.75 -11.47 -10.72
N THR A 357 -6.66 -11.02 -11.58
CA THR A 357 -6.50 -11.09 -13.05
C THR A 357 -6.22 -9.70 -13.60
N ARG A 358 -5.53 -9.60 -14.75
CA ARG A 358 -5.14 -8.33 -15.37
C ARG A 358 -5.65 -8.26 -16.80
N LEU A 359 -6.59 -7.36 -17.09
CA LEU A 359 -6.94 -7.03 -18.46
C LEU A 359 -6.11 -5.83 -18.93
N SER A 360 -5.57 -5.89 -20.15
CA SER A 360 -4.70 -4.83 -20.67
C SER A 360 -4.88 -4.53 -22.16
N LEU A 361 -4.64 -3.27 -22.50
CA LEU A 361 -4.70 -2.70 -23.83
C LEU A 361 -3.34 -2.09 -24.15
N SER A 362 -2.58 -2.77 -25.00
CA SER A 362 -1.28 -2.31 -25.48
C SER A 362 -1.42 -1.40 -26.69
N GLN A 363 -0.59 -0.37 -26.73
CA GLN A 363 -0.48 0.57 -27.83
C GLN A 363 1.00 0.75 -28.20
N PRO A 364 1.51 -0.06 -29.14
CA PRO A 364 2.85 0.13 -29.69
C PRO A 364 2.96 1.46 -30.45
N ASN A 365 4.19 1.86 -30.79
CA ASN A 365 4.48 3.07 -31.57
C ASN A 365 3.74 3.16 -32.92
N ASN A 366 3.28 2.04 -33.49
CA ASN A 366 2.46 1.96 -34.70
C ASN A 366 0.99 2.37 -34.50
N ARG A 367 0.60 2.72 -33.25
CA ARG A 367 -0.72 3.22 -32.84
C ARG A 367 -1.88 2.23 -33.02
N VAL A 368 -1.58 0.96 -33.24
CA VAL A 368 -2.58 -0.11 -33.29
C VAL A 368 -2.91 -0.54 -31.86
N PHE A 369 -4.20 -0.66 -31.55
CA PHE A 369 -4.64 -1.24 -30.30
C PHE A 369 -4.49 -2.76 -30.34
N ILE A 370 -3.81 -3.32 -29.34
CA ILE A 370 -3.67 -4.75 -29.15
C ILE A 370 -4.26 -5.08 -27.78
N ALA A 371 -5.34 -5.86 -27.77
CA ALA A 371 -5.84 -6.44 -26.54
C ALA A 371 -4.89 -7.59 -26.20
N ASN A 372 -4.23 -7.52 -25.05
CA ASN A 372 -3.60 -8.70 -24.51
C ASN A 372 -4.68 -9.39 -23.70
N GLU A 373 -5.34 -10.34 -24.35
CA GLU A 373 -6.17 -11.34 -23.69
C GLU A 373 -5.34 -11.91 -22.52
N ASN A 374 -5.95 -11.99 -21.34
CA ASN A 374 -5.43 -12.83 -20.28
C ASN A 374 -5.03 -14.17 -20.93
N THR A 375 -3.78 -14.58 -20.81
CA THR A 375 -3.54 -16.02 -20.89
C THR A 375 -4.22 -16.56 -19.64
N ASP A 376 -5.31 -17.30 -19.78
CA ASP A 376 -6.12 -17.89 -18.68
C ASP A 376 -5.29 -18.71 -17.65
N ASN A 377 -3.98 -18.83 -17.85
CA ASN A 377 -2.98 -19.49 -17.02
C ASN A 377 -2.08 -18.54 -16.19
N GLU A 378 -2.32 -17.21 -16.17
CA GLU A 378 -1.49 -16.24 -15.41
C GLU A 378 -2.31 -15.50 -14.32
N ILE A 379 -2.89 -16.24 -13.37
CA ILE A 379 -3.36 -15.63 -12.11
C ILE A 379 -2.13 -15.20 -11.32
N ASN A 380 -2.04 -13.91 -11.07
CA ASN A 380 -1.01 -13.35 -10.22
C ASN A 380 -1.60 -13.00 -8.84
N SER A 381 -0.77 -12.67 -7.86
CA SER A 381 -1.26 -12.18 -6.58
C SER A 381 -0.46 -11.00 -6.06
N PHE A 382 -1.11 -10.19 -5.23
CA PHE A 382 -0.45 -9.22 -4.38
C PHE A 382 -0.38 -9.82 -2.98
N SER A 383 0.81 -10.20 -2.55
CA SER A 383 1.11 -10.70 -1.22
C SER A 383 2.32 -9.97 -0.66
N SER A 384 2.39 -9.85 0.66
CA SER A 384 3.50 -9.21 1.36
C SER A 384 3.88 -9.99 2.61
N GLU A 385 5.07 -9.70 3.15
CA GLU A 385 5.40 -10.13 4.51
C GLU A 385 4.38 -9.60 5.51
N PRO A 386 4.14 -10.33 6.62
CA PRO A 386 3.39 -9.78 7.74
C PRO A 386 4.01 -8.45 8.18
N ALA A 387 3.23 -7.39 8.07
CA ALA A 387 3.63 -6.05 8.43
C ALA A 387 3.01 -5.69 9.78
N ASN A 388 3.78 -5.11 10.69
CA ASN A 388 3.20 -4.59 11.92
C ASN A 388 2.59 -3.23 11.62
N SER A 389 1.54 -2.92 12.36
CA SER A 389 0.83 -1.66 12.25
C SER A 389 0.33 -1.24 13.62
N TYR A 390 0.17 0.08 13.75
CA TYR A 390 -0.30 0.73 14.95
C TYR A 390 -1.40 1.73 14.60
N LEU A 391 -2.51 1.61 15.30
CA LEU A 391 -3.67 2.46 15.22
C LEU A 391 -3.33 3.84 15.77
N ASN A 392 -3.40 4.84 14.90
CA ASN A 392 -3.26 6.23 15.32
C ASN A 392 -4.58 6.77 15.90
N THR A 393 -4.50 7.92 16.57
CA THR A 393 -5.69 8.59 17.14
C THR A 393 -6.74 9.00 16.11
N SER A 394 -6.38 8.98 14.82
CA SER A 394 -7.22 9.37 13.70
C SER A 394 -8.02 8.21 13.09
N GLY A 395 -7.85 6.97 13.58
CA GLY A 395 -8.56 5.79 13.08
C GLY A 395 -7.88 5.07 11.92
N PHE A 396 -6.58 5.29 11.72
CA PHE A 396 -5.81 4.64 10.65
C PHE A 396 -4.73 3.71 11.22
N LEU A 397 -4.67 2.52 10.62
CA LEU A 397 -3.55 1.59 10.68
C LEU A 397 -2.55 1.97 9.57
N ASN A 398 -1.31 2.31 9.94
CA ASN A 398 -0.26 2.63 8.97
C ASN A 398 0.62 1.39 8.79
N VAL A 399 0.56 0.81 7.60
CA VAL A 399 1.13 -0.51 7.31
C VAL A 399 2.24 -0.38 6.27
N GLY A 400 3.47 -0.70 6.66
CA GLY A 400 4.60 -0.78 5.73
C GLY A 400 4.58 -2.10 4.98
N GLN A 401 4.07 -2.12 3.75
CA GLN A 401 4.04 -3.32 2.94
C GLN A 401 5.28 -3.39 2.04
N THR A 402 6.00 -4.50 2.12
CA THR A 402 7.02 -4.90 1.15
C THR A 402 6.48 -6.09 0.36
N PRO A 403 5.90 -5.85 -0.83
CA PRO A 403 5.30 -6.91 -1.62
C PRO A 403 6.33 -7.94 -2.08
N TYR A 404 5.91 -9.20 -2.14
CA TYR A 404 6.69 -10.28 -2.71
C TYR A 404 6.81 -10.14 -4.22
N GLN A 405 7.94 -10.59 -4.79
CA GLN A 405 8.01 -10.78 -6.22
C GLN A 405 7.22 -12.03 -6.58
N THR A 406 6.24 -11.91 -7.46
CA THR A 406 5.49 -13.07 -7.94
C THR A 406 5.90 -13.49 -9.33
N ILE A 407 5.73 -14.78 -9.66
CA ILE A 407 6.13 -15.35 -10.96
C ILE A 407 4.94 -16.01 -11.66
N THR A 408 4.69 -15.62 -12.91
CA THR A 408 3.70 -16.26 -13.78
C THR A 408 4.38 -16.97 -14.96
N GLY A 409 3.66 -17.88 -15.62
CA GLY A 409 4.17 -18.58 -16.80
C GLY A 409 5.28 -19.60 -16.52
N LYS A 410 5.34 -20.16 -15.31
CA LYS A 410 6.36 -21.17 -14.95
C LYS A 410 6.31 -22.41 -15.83
N GLY A 411 7.48 -22.96 -16.14
CA GLY A 411 7.60 -24.09 -17.06
C GLY A 411 7.18 -23.79 -18.51
N SER A 412 6.91 -22.52 -18.84
CA SER A 412 6.65 -22.05 -20.20
C SER A 412 7.84 -21.27 -20.76
N ASP A 413 7.83 -21.03 -22.07
CA ASP A 413 8.83 -20.23 -22.75
C ASP A 413 8.77 -18.71 -22.42
N SER A 414 7.76 -18.27 -21.64
CA SER A 414 7.53 -16.86 -21.30
C SER A 414 7.27 -16.69 -19.80
N VAL A 415 8.31 -16.90 -18.99
CA VAL A 415 8.25 -16.71 -17.54
C VAL A 415 8.35 -15.22 -17.19
N ARG A 416 7.43 -14.70 -16.38
CA ARG A 416 7.40 -13.28 -15.99
C ARG A 416 7.49 -13.09 -14.49
N GLY A 417 8.28 -12.11 -14.07
CA GLY A 417 8.42 -11.70 -12.68
C GLY A 417 7.76 -10.37 -12.43
N TRP A 418 6.83 -10.31 -11.48
CA TRP A 418 6.09 -9.10 -11.13
C TRP A 418 6.58 -8.59 -9.79
N LEU A 419 6.99 -7.34 -9.74
CA LEU A 419 7.50 -6.71 -8.52
C LEU A 419 6.81 -5.37 -8.33
N THR A 420 6.14 -5.21 -7.20
CA THR A 420 5.61 -3.92 -6.76
C THR A 420 6.61 -3.29 -5.80
N ASN A 421 6.89 -2.00 -5.93
CA ASN A 421 7.74 -1.29 -4.98
C ASN A 421 7.07 -1.25 -3.59
N PRO A 422 7.86 -1.11 -2.51
CA PRO A 422 7.32 -0.94 -1.17
C PRO A 422 6.34 0.23 -1.10
N LEU A 423 5.27 0.06 -0.33
CA LEU A 423 4.25 1.09 -0.14
C LEU A 423 3.85 1.19 1.33
N LEU A 424 3.52 2.41 1.76
CA LEU A 424 2.94 2.64 3.08
C LEU A 424 1.43 2.84 2.93
N VAL A 425 0.66 1.83 3.29
CA VAL A 425 -0.80 1.86 3.19
C VAL A 425 -1.38 2.41 4.48
N ARG A 426 -2.24 3.43 4.39
CA ARG A 426 -3.02 3.94 5.52
C ARG A 426 -4.42 3.35 5.47
N LEU A 427 -4.60 2.20 6.11
CA LEU A 427 -5.87 1.49 6.20
C LEU A 427 -6.78 2.18 7.22
N TYR A 428 -7.95 2.63 6.78
CA TYR A 428 -8.94 3.23 7.68
C TYR A 428 -9.87 2.18 8.25
N GLY A 429 -9.88 2.05 9.58
CA GLY A 429 -10.70 1.09 10.32
C GLY A 429 -11.93 1.64 11.03
N GLY A 430 -12.05 2.98 11.10
CA GLY A 430 -13.09 3.60 11.91
C GLY A 430 -12.95 3.24 13.39
N THR A 431 -14.08 3.18 14.10
CA THR A 431 -14.13 2.80 15.52
C THR A 431 -14.23 1.29 15.73
N GLU A 432 -14.93 0.58 14.85
CA GLU A 432 -15.29 -0.83 15.02
C GLU A 432 -14.37 -1.81 14.28
N HIS A 433 -13.53 -1.33 13.35
CA HIS A 433 -12.72 -2.17 12.45
C HIS A 433 -13.55 -3.23 11.68
N SER A 434 -14.84 -2.97 11.41
CA SER A 434 -15.67 -3.86 10.59
C SER A 434 -15.35 -3.77 9.09
N TYR A 435 -14.50 -2.81 8.72
CA TYR A 435 -13.89 -2.63 7.40
C TYR A 435 -12.49 -2.02 7.55
N LEU A 436 -11.60 -2.31 6.61
CA LEU A 436 -10.35 -1.58 6.41
C LEU A 436 -10.31 -1.07 4.97
N LEU A 437 -10.26 0.26 4.79
CA LEU A 437 -10.34 0.89 3.47
C LEU A 437 -9.05 1.64 3.15
N ALA A 438 -8.53 1.48 1.93
CA ALA A 438 -7.48 2.33 1.39
C ALA A 438 -7.55 2.44 -0.13
N ALA A 439 -7.00 3.52 -0.68
CA ALA A 439 -6.81 3.67 -2.11
C ALA A 439 -5.40 4.19 -2.44
N PRO A 440 -4.34 3.39 -2.20
CA PRO A 440 -2.96 3.82 -2.42
C PRO A 440 -2.61 3.82 -3.91
N ALA A 441 -1.69 4.70 -4.30
CA ALA A 441 -0.98 4.61 -5.57
C ALA A 441 0.37 3.91 -5.36
N SER A 442 0.76 3.04 -6.29
CA SER A 442 2.02 2.31 -6.25
C SER A 442 2.69 2.27 -7.62
N THR A 443 3.94 1.87 -7.62
CA THR A 443 4.76 1.67 -8.82
C THR A 443 5.34 0.27 -8.80
N GLY A 444 5.71 -0.25 -9.96
CA GLY A 444 6.27 -1.58 -10.05
C GLY A 444 6.95 -1.84 -11.38
N ARG A 445 7.41 -3.07 -11.54
CA ARG A 445 8.05 -3.57 -12.75
C ARG A 445 7.66 -5.00 -13.05
N ILE A 446 7.65 -5.30 -14.35
CA ILE A 446 7.50 -6.65 -14.88
C ILE A 446 8.82 -7.01 -15.57
N TYR A 447 9.31 -8.19 -15.25
CA TYR A 447 10.58 -8.74 -15.70
C TYR A 447 10.37 -9.95 -16.59
N ASP A 448 11.20 -10.06 -17.62
CA ASP A 448 11.45 -11.34 -18.26
C ASP A 448 12.38 -12.18 -17.40
N LEU A 449 12.03 -13.44 -17.16
CA LEU A 449 12.79 -14.36 -16.34
C LEU A 449 13.25 -15.59 -17.13
N THR A 450 14.44 -16.07 -16.80
CA THR A 450 14.88 -17.42 -17.20
C THR A 450 14.94 -18.32 -15.98
N GLU A 451 14.32 -19.50 -16.09
CA GLU A 451 14.43 -20.56 -15.10
C GLU A 451 15.84 -21.18 -15.14
N LEU A 452 16.49 -21.26 -13.98
CA LEU A 452 17.81 -21.87 -13.80
C LEU A 452 17.73 -23.28 -13.19
N GLY A 453 16.53 -23.76 -12.89
CA GLY A 453 16.25 -25.01 -12.16
C GLY A 453 16.22 -24.84 -10.64
N ASN A 454 15.64 -25.83 -9.92
CA ASN A 454 15.46 -25.82 -8.46
C ASN A 454 14.73 -24.57 -7.93
N ASP A 455 13.66 -24.14 -8.61
CA ASP A 455 12.89 -22.93 -8.28
C ASP A 455 13.70 -21.62 -8.24
N LYS A 456 14.85 -21.59 -8.94
CA LYS A 456 15.68 -20.39 -9.08
C LYS A 456 15.45 -19.73 -10.42
N TYR A 457 15.28 -18.41 -10.39
CA TYR A 457 15.03 -17.59 -11.56
C TYR A 457 16.07 -16.48 -11.68
N ARG A 458 16.44 -16.15 -12.91
CA ARG A 458 17.29 -14.99 -13.22
C ARG A 458 16.46 -13.94 -13.93
N ARG A 459 16.53 -12.69 -13.46
CA ARG A 459 15.99 -11.52 -14.18
C ARG A 459 16.85 -11.24 -15.42
N ASN A 460 16.23 -11.20 -16.59
CA ASN A 460 16.92 -10.88 -17.84
C ASN A 460 16.78 -9.39 -18.16
N GLN A 461 15.56 -8.93 -18.39
CA GLN A 461 15.26 -7.56 -18.80
C GLN A 461 13.92 -7.07 -18.22
N VAL A 462 13.74 -5.74 -18.17
CA VAL A 462 12.46 -5.11 -17.78
C VAL A 462 11.54 -5.11 -18.99
N LEU A 463 10.37 -5.74 -18.86
CA LEU A 463 9.32 -5.76 -19.87
C LEU A 463 8.41 -4.52 -19.75
N GLU A 464 8.03 -4.14 -18.54
CA GLU A 464 7.16 -3.00 -18.26
C GLU A 464 7.57 -2.28 -16.96
N ASN A 465 7.47 -0.95 -16.94
CA ASN A 465 7.35 -0.16 -15.71
C ASN A 465 5.87 0.13 -15.48
N THR A 466 5.32 -0.23 -14.32
CA THR A 466 3.89 -0.11 -14.00
C THR A 466 3.64 1.04 -13.02
N PHE A 467 2.54 1.74 -13.24
CA PHE A 467 1.97 2.74 -12.32
C PHE A 467 0.54 2.33 -12.01
N GLU A 468 0.24 2.16 -10.73
CA GLU A 468 -0.95 1.47 -10.24
C GLU A 468 -1.73 2.35 -9.26
N PHE A 469 -3.04 2.40 -9.45
CA PHE A 469 -3.97 3.23 -8.72
C PHE A 469 -5.01 2.29 -8.11
N ASN A 470 -4.74 1.88 -6.87
CA ASN A 470 -5.40 0.75 -6.23
C ASN A 470 -6.57 1.20 -5.35
N TYR A 471 -7.55 0.32 -5.21
CA TYR A 471 -8.60 0.32 -4.19
C TYR A 471 -8.52 -1.02 -3.46
N MET A 472 -8.30 -0.95 -2.14
CA MET A 472 -8.21 -2.10 -1.25
C MET A 472 -9.32 -1.97 -0.21
N LEU A 473 -10.35 -2.79 -0.36
CA LEU A 473 -11.55 -2.76 0.48
C LEU A 473 -11.62 -4.10 1.23
N HIS A 474 -11.22 -4.10 2.49
CA HIS A 474 -11.26 -5.28 3.35
C HIS A 474 -12.53 -5.20 4.20
N LEU A 475 -13.38 -6.22 4.14
CA LEU A 475 -14.66 -6.26 4.84
C LEU A 475 -14.65 -7.44 5.80
N GLN A 476 -14.93 -7.18 7.07
CA GLN A 476 -14.79 -8.18 8.13
C GLN A 476 -15.59 -9.44 7.78
N ALA A 477 -14.92 -10.58 7.84
CA ALA A 477 -15.53 -11.88 7.68
C ALA A 477 -16.29 -12.26 8.93
N ASN A 478 -17.35 -13.05 8.77
CA ASN A 478 -18.05 -13.61 9.92
C ASN A 478 -17.27 -14.82 10.46
N LEU A 479 -17.16 -14.94 11.78
CA LEU A 479 -16.60 -16.13 12.43
C LEU A 479 -17.54 -17.35 12.29
N GLU A 480 -18.83 -17.10 12.18
CA GLU A 480 -19.89 -18.11 12.00
C GLU A 480 -20.79 -17.78 10.80
N GLN A 481 -21.67 -18.70 10.42
CA GLN A 481 -22.59 -18.51 9.31
C GLN A 481 -23.57 -17.36 9.62
N ALA A 482 -23.44 -16.24 8.89
CA ALA A 482 -24.34 -15.09 9.01
C ALA A 482 -25.44 -15.10 7.94
N ASP A 483 -26.63 -14.64 8.31
CA ASP A 483 -27.73 -14.37 7.38
C ASP A 483 -27.60 -12.95 6.80
N LEU A 484 -26.77 -12.83 5.77
CA LEU A 484 -26.48 -11.56 5.08
C LEU A 484 -27.70 -10.99 4.35
N ILE A 485 -28.65 -11.85 3.96
CA ILE A 485 -29.88 -11.42 3.30
C ILE A 485 -30.78 -10.72 4.32
N ALA A 486 -30.95 -11.30 5.51
CA ALA A 486 -31.66 -10.63 6.59
C ALA A 486 -30.99 -9.32 7.03
N ALA A 487 -29.65 -9.28 7.07
CA ALA A 487 -28.91 -8.08 7.46
C ALA A 487 -29.07 -6.89 6.48
N SER A 488 -29.35 -7.18 5.20
CA SER A 488 -29.50 -6.18 4.13
C SER A 488 -30.95 -5.84 3.77
N ASP A 489 -31.92 -6.62 4.26
CA ASP A 489 -33.33 -6.49 3.90
C ASP A 489 -33.95 -5.15 4.33
N GLY A 490 -34.68 -4.50 3.42
CA GLY A 490 -35.40 -3.25 3.68
C GLY A 490 -34.50 -2.00 3.81
N LYS A 491 -33.18 -2.14 3.66
CA LYS A 491 -32.23 -1.03 3.73
C LYS A 491 -32.07 -0.33 2.37
N THR A 492 -31.66 0.94 2.44
CA THR A 492 -31.37 1.77 1.26
C THR A 492 -29.88 2.05 1.18
N TYR A 493 -29.30 1.82 0.00
CA TYR A 493 -27.87 1.92 -0.22
C TYR A 493 -27.54 2.91 -1.33
N GLY A 494 -26.40 3.56 -1.19
CA GLY A 494 -25.75 4.32 -2.23
C GLY A 494 -24.73 3.41 -2.90
N SER A 495 -24.64 3.47 -4.22
CA SER A 495 -23.68 2.69 -4.98
C SER A 495 -22.89 3.61 -5.90
N ILE A 496 -21.57 3.44 -5.89
CA ILE A 496 -20.69 4.02 -6.91
C ILE A 496 -20.02 2.88 -7.66
N THR A 497 -20.26 2.84 -8.96
CA THR A 497 -19.66 1.88 -9.88
C THR A 497 -18.62 2.58 -10.72
N MET A 498 -17.41 2.04 -10.75
CA MET A 498 -16.33 2.48 -11.62
C MET A 498 -15.93 1.32 -12.54
N GLU A 499 -15.86 1.58 -13.85
CA GLU A 499 -15.63 0.54 -14.86
C GLU A 499 -14.68 1.05 -15.95
N GLN A 500 -13.70 0.22 -16.30
CA GLN A 500 -12.82 0.43 -17.44
C GLN A 500 -12.97 -0.72 -18.43
N ARG A 501 -13.37 -0.36 -19.66
CA ARG A 501 -13.48 -1.28 -20.77
C ARG A 501 -12.29 -1.10 -21.72
N LEU A 502 -11.59 -2.20 -21.95
CA LEU A 502 -10.40 -2.32 -22.78
C LEU A 502 -10.70 -3.34 -23.90
N ASP A 503 -11.05 -2.85 -25.09
CA ASP A 503 -11.54 -3.68 -26.20
C ASP A 503 -10.94 -3.23 -27.54
N ALA A 504 -9.81 -3.83 -27.93
CA ALA A 504 -9.15 -3.49 -29.19
C ALA A 504 -10.05 -3.66 -30.44
N THR A 505 -11.10 -4.48 -30.36
CA THR A 505 -12.03 -4.76 -31.45
C THR A 505 -13.25 -3.83 -31.49
N SER A 506 -13.40 -2.94 -30.50
CA SER A 506 -14.46 -1.93 -30.47
C SER A 506 -14.06 -0.65 -31.24
N ASP A 507 -15.04 0.12 -31.69
CA ASP A 507 -14.81 1.47 -32.24
C ASP A 507 -14.31 2.47 -31.17
N THR A 508 -14.56 2.15 -29.90
CA THR A 508 -14.01 2.86 -28.74
C THR A 508 -13.17 1.90 -27.89
N PRO A 509 -11.88 1.68 -28.24
CA PRO A 509 -11.06 0.69 -27.56
C PRO A 509 -10.81 0.94 -26.08
N LEU A 510 -10.84 2.21 -25.67
CA LEU A 510 -10.79 2.62 -24.29
C LEU A 510 -12.10 3.31 -23.93
N THR A 511 -12.76 2.83 -22.89
CA THR A 511 -13.87 3.52 -22.23
C THR A 511 -13.66 3.47 -20.74
N PHE A 512 -13.92 4.59 -20.07
CA PHE A 512 -13.93 4.68 -18.62
C PHE A 512 -15.23 5.34 -18.18
N SER A 513 -15.87 4.78 -17.15
CA SER A 513 -17.09 5.35 -16.62
C SER A 513 -17.19 5.23 -15.11
N VAL A 514 -17.83 6.24 -14.51
CA VAL A 514 -18.21 6.24 -13.10
C VAL A 514 -19.71 6.54 -13.02
N ALA A 515 -20.44 5.76 -12.24
CA ALA A 515 -21.87 5.89 -12.05
C ALA A 515 -22.21 5.95 -10.57
N LEU A 516 -23.05 6.91 -10.20
CA LEU A 516 -23.72 6.98 -8.90
C LEU A 516 -25.17 6.52 -9.09
N SER A 517 -25.61 5.60 -8.24
CA SER A 517 -26.98 5.05 -8.22
C SER A 517 -27.43 4.75 -6.79
N GLN A 518 -28.74 4.67 -6.57
CA GLN A 518 -29.32 4.16 -5.33
C GLN A 518 -29.81 2.72 -5.52
N TRP A 519 -29.60 1.88 -4.51
CA TRP A 519 -30.07 0.50 -4.45
C TRP A 519 -31.08 0.34 -3.31
N GLN A 520 -32.13 -0.42 -3.58
CA GLN A 520 -33.04 -0.95 -2.56
C GLN A 520 -32.91 -2.46 -2.57
N ILE A 521 -32.67 -3.04 -1.40
CA ILE A 521 -32.52 -4.49 -1.24
C ILE A 521 -33.75 -5.01 -0.50
N SER A 522 -34.45 -5.97 -1.11
CA SER A 522 -35.62 -6.65 -0.53
C SER A 522 -35.50 -8.14 -0.77
N GLN A 523 -35.36 -8.92 0.30
CA GLN A 523 -35.17 -10.38 0.28
C GLN A 523 -34.10 -10.83 -0.73
N GLY A 524 -32.96 -10.12 -0.74
CA GLY A 524 -31.86 -10.35 -1.66
C GLY A 524 -32.07 -9.83 -3.08
N SER A 525 -33.28 -9.40 -3.45
CA SER A 525 -33.51 -8.71 -4.71
C SER A 525 -33.02 -7.27 -4.62
N ILE A 526 -32.10 -6.90 -5.51
CA ILE A 526 -31.57 -5.54 -5.63
C ILE A 526 -32.26 -4.86 -6.80
N ALA A 527 -32.96 -3.77 -6.53
CA ALA A 527 -33.47 -2.89 -7.57
C ALA A 527 -32.56 -1.65 -7.71
N SER A 528 -32.08 -1.38 -8.93
CA SER A 528 -31.43 -0.12 -9.28
C SER A 528 -32.19 0.58 -10.41
N GLY A 529 -32.46 1.86 -10.19
CA GLY A 529 -33.20 2.72 -11.10
C GLY A 529 -33.97 3.77 -10.32
N PRO A 530 -34.37 4.88 -10.96
CA PRO A 530 -35.11 5.93 -10.27
C PRO A 530 -36.36 5.34 -9.62
N ALA A 531 -36.52 5.57 -8.32
CA ALA A 531 -37.82 5.36 -7.67
C ALA A 531 -38.90 6.16 -8.42
N THR A 532 -40.18 5.85 -8.18
CA THR A 532 -41.30 6.66 -8.67
C THR A 532 -41.15 8.16 -8.35
N THR A 533 -40.33 8.49 -7.35
CA THR A 533 -39.77 9.82 -7.09
C THR A 533 -38.29 9.87 -7.53
N VAL A 534 -38.00 10.53 -8.66
CA VAL A 534 -36.62 10.79 -9.09
C VAL A 534 -35.98 11.77 -8.10
N ILE A 535 -34.94 11.36 -7.36
CA ILE A 535 -34.08 12.29 -6.63
C ILE A 535 -33.09 12.88 -7.66
N PRO A 536 -33.20 14.16 -8.05
CA PRO A 536 -32.34 14.73 -9.07
C PRO A 536 -30.86 14.64 -8.66
N GLY A 537 -30.03 14.10 -9.56
CA GLY A 537 -28.59 13.97 -9.36
C GLY A 537 -28.11 12.68 -8.67
N PHE A 538 -29.00 11.86 -8.08
CA PHE A 538 -28.62 10.58 -7.48
C PHE A 538 -28.26 9.53 -8.55
N TYR A 539 -28.84 9.63 -9.74
CA TYR A 539 -28.63 8.71 -10.85
C TYR A 539 -27.83 9.39 -11.96
N LYS A 540 -26.50 9.38 -11.83
CA LYS A 540 -25.59 10.04 -12.77
C LYS A 540 -24.47 9.09 -13.19
N LYS A 541 -24.30 8.91 -14.49
CA LYS A 541 -23.19 8.17 -15.12
C LYS A 541 -22.38 9.14 -15.98
N LEU A 542 -21.09 9.22 -15.72
CA LEU A 542 -20.12 9.94 -16.52
C LEU A 542 -19.28 8.94 -17.31
N ARG A 543 -19.04 9.21 -18.59
CA ARG A 543 -18.27 8.33 -19.46
C ARG A 543 -17.33 9.11 -20.36
N GLY A 544 -16.05 8.77 -20.30
CA GLY A 544 -15.03 9.16 -21.29
C GLY A 544 -14.70 7.99 -22.22
N ALA A 545 -14.28 8.28 -23.46
CA ALA A 545 -13.84 7.25 -24.40
C ALA A 545 -12.77 7.75 -25.38
N ARG A 546 -11.96 6.83 -25.89
CA ARG A 546 -11.04 7.05 -27.02
C ARG A 546 -11.40 6.11 -28.16
N ASP A 547 -11.37 6.63 -29.39
CA ASP A 547 -11.64 5.82 -30.58
C ASP A 547 -10.38 5.20 -31.20
N ARG A 548 -10.58 4.39 -32.24
CA ARG A 548 -9.52 3.72 -33.00
C ARG A 548 -8.57 4.68 -33.72
N GLN A 549 -9.03 5.88 -34.04
CA GLN A 549 -8.20 6.93 -34.63
C GLN A 549 -7.42 7.71 -33.55
N GLN A 550 -7.45 7.23 -32.31
CA GLN A 550 -6.81 7.83 -31.15
C GLN A 550 -7.42 9.18 -30.76
N ALA A 551 -8.61 9.54 -31.27
CA ALA A 551 -9.28 10.76 -30.86
C ALA A 551 -10.06 10.54 -29.56
N ALA A 552 -9.89 11.46 -28.62
CA ALA A 552 -10.74 11.54 -27.43
C ALA A 552 -12.15 11.93 -27.84
N ARG A 553 -13.15 11.20 -27.32
CA ARG A 553 -14.55 11.55 -27.45
C ARG A 553 -14.95 12.44 -26.29
N PRO A 554 -15.81 13.46 -26.51
CA PRO A 554 -16.31 14.29 -25.43
C PRO A 554 -16.93 13.44 -24.31
N MET A 555 -16.73 13.85 -23.05
CA MET A 555 -17.36 13.18 -21.93
C MET A 555 -18.88 13.28 -22.05
N ILE A 556 -19.56 12.16 -21.82
CA ILE A 556 -21.03 12.08 -21.85
C ILE A 556 -21.54 11.88 -20.43
N ALA A 557 -22.54 12.67 -20.05
CA ALA A 557 -23.36 12.44 -18.86
C ALA A 557 -24.67 11.77 -19.27
N SER A 558 -25.00 10.65 -18.63
CA SER A 558 -26.26 9.92 -18.83
C SER A 558 -26.82 9.45 -17.48
N SER A 559 -28.02 8.88 -17.50
CA SER A 559 -28.47 8.07 -16.37
C SER A 559 -27.74 6.72 -16.37
N PRO A 560 -27.46 6.13 -15.20
CA PRO A 560 -27.08 4.73 -15.05
C PRO A 560 -28.18 3.80 -15.59
N ASP A 561 -27.76 2.58 -15.94
CA ASP A 561 -28.67 1.54 -16.40
C ASP A 561 -29.58 1.06 -15.26
N THR A 562 -30.85 0.78 -15.56
CA THR A 562 -31.80 0.21 -14.59
C THR A 562 -31.71 -1.30 -14.62
N PHE A 563 -31.69 -1.96 -13.47
CA PHE A 563 -31.56 -3.41 -13.38
C PHE A 563 -32.24 -3.99 -12.14
N THR A 564 -32.45 -5.31 -12.20
CA THR A 564 -32.78 -6.12 -11.04
C THR A 564 -31.74 -7.23 -10.94
N LEU A 565 -30.98 -7.24 -9.84
CA LEU A 565 -29.97 -8.27 -9.54
C LEU A 565 -30.41 -9.07 -8.33
N GLN A 566 -29.87 -10.27 -8.19
CA GLN A 566 -30.02 -11.08 -6.97
C GLN A 566 -28.70 -11.06 -6.19
N LEU A 567 -28.76 -10.66 -4.93
CA LEU A 567 -27.70 -10.82 -3.95
C LEU A 567 -27.76 -12.22 -3.37
N GLU A 568 -26.64 -12.95 -3.42
CA GLU A 568 -26.53 -14.27 -2.80
C GLU A 568 -25.22 -14.41 -2.02
N PRO A 569 -25.21 -15.18 -0.91
CA PRO A 569 -23.97 -15.57 -0.25
C PRO A 569 -23.11 -16.44 -1.19
N ALA A 570 -21.81 -16.14 -1.26
CA ALA A 570 -20.84 -16.96 -1.96
C ALA A 570 -20.11 -17.88 -0.97
N ILE A 571 -20.05 -19.17 -1.26
CA ILE A 571 -19.46 -20.18 -0.38
C ILE A 571 -17.93 -20.07 -0.40
N SER A 572 -17.32 -19.99 0.79
CA SER A 572 -15.88 -20.20 1.00
C SER A 572 -15.62 -21.66 1.34
N LYS A 573 -14.64 -22.27 0.68
CA LYS A 573 -14.12 -23.60 1.04
C LYS A 573 -13.02 -23.42 2.09
N VAL A 574 -13.28 -23.91 3.30
CA VAL A 574 -12.35 -23.80 4.43
C VAL A 574 -12.18 -25.16 5.10
N TYR A 575 -10.98 -25.43 5.60
CA TYR A 575 -10.75 -26.61 6.43
C TYR A 575 -11.39 -26.41 7.80
N ASP A 576 -12.21 -27.37 8.23
CA ASP A 576 -12.81 -27.37 9.56
C ASP A 576 -12.06 -28.36 10.45
N PRO A 577 -11.35 -27.88 11.50
CA PRO A 577 -10.59 -28.76 12.39
C PRO A 577 -11.45 -29.79 13.13
N ALA A 578 -12.72 -29.48 13.42
CA ALA A 578 -13.62 -30.39 14.12
C ALA A 578 -14.12 -31.50 13.20
N ALA A 579 -14.44 -31.15 11.95
CA ALA A 579 -14.82 -32.14 10.93
C ALA A 579 -13.62 -32.87 10.31
N LYS A 580 -12.41 -32.31 10.45
CA LYS A 580 -11.17 -32.72 9.77
C LYS A 580 -11.33 -32.81 8.24
N ASP A 581 -12.14 -31.93 7.67
CA ASP A 581 -12.51 -31.93 6.26
C ASP A 581 -12.68 -30.50 5.72
N ILE A 582 -12.65 -30.34 4.40
CA ILE A 582 -12.95 -29.07 3.72
C ILE A 582 -14.47 -28.91 3.61
N VAL A 583 -15.01 -27.92 4.31
CA VAL A 583 -16.43 -27.60 4.33
C VAL A 583 -16.72 -26.28 3.63
N GLY A 584 -17.96 -26.10 3.16
CA GLY A 584 -18.43 -24.82 2.64
C GLY A 584 -19.01 -23.97 3.76
N LYS A 585 -18.52 -22.74 3.95
CA LYS A 585 -19.08 -21.76 4.90
C LYS A 585 -19.36 -20.42 4.21
N ASN A 586 -20.41 -19.74 4.66
CA ASN A 586 -20.73 -18.37 4.21
C ASN A 586 -20.11 -17.37 5.19
N LEU A 587 -18.89 -16.93 4.90
CA LEU A 587 -18.07 -16.12 5.81
C LEU A 587 -18.02 -14.63 5.39
N GLY A 588 -19.08 -14.10 4.78
CA GLY A 588 -19.15 -12.70 4.35
C GLY A 588 -18.85 -12.45 2.86
N ARG A 589 -18.46 -13.47 2.09
CA ARG A 589 -18.39 -13.38 0.61
C ARG A 589 -19.79 -13.37 0.02
N VAL A 590 -19.98 -12.56 -1.01
CA VAL A 590 -21.26 -12.39 -1.72
C VAL A 590 -21.06 -12.32 -3.22
N GLN A 591 -22.10 -12.64 -3.97
CA GLN A 591 -22.17 -12.50 -5.41
C GLN A 591 -23.45 -11.80 -5.82
N LEU A 592 -23.38 -11.07 -6.94
CA LEU A 592 -24.53 -10.50 -7.62
C LEU A 592 -24.81 -11.35 -8.86
N LEU A 593 -26.07 -11.76 -9.04
CA LEU A 593 -26.52 -12.49 -10.20
C LEU A 593 -27.48 -11.66 -11.04
N ASP A 594 -27.26 -11.64 -12.34
CA ASP A 594 -28.25 -11.20 -13.33
C ASP A 594 -28.89 -12.43 -13.95
N SER A 595 -30.18 -12.65 -13.66
CA SER A 595 -30.95 -13.75 -14.24
C SER A 595 -30.28 -15.13 -14.07
N GLY A 596 -29.60 -15.33 -12.94
CA GLY A 596 -28.86 -16.56 -12.59
C GLY A 596 -27.42 -16.63 -13.11
N THR A 597 -26.94 -15.62 -13.83
CA THR A 597 -25.54 -15.52 -14.29
C THR A 597 -24.76 -14.59 -13.39
N GLU A 598 -23.52 -14.95 -13.05
CA GLU A 598 -22.64 -14.09 -12.25
C GLU A 598 -22.43 -12.72 -12.92
N TYR A 599 -22.81 -11.66 -12.20
CA TYR A 599 -22.62 -10.28 -12.62
C TYR A 599 -21.39 -9.66 -11.94
N ALA A 600 -21.21 -9.92 -10.65
CA ALA A 600 -20.08 -9.42 -9.86
C ALA A 600 -19.88 -10.30 -8.61
N VAL A 601 -18.64 -10.34 -8.09
CA VAL A 601 -18.28 -11.09 -6.87
C VAL A 601 -17.62 -10.14 -5.89
N GLY A 602 -17.84 -10.34 -4.59
CA GLY A 602 -17.37 -9.41 -3.59
C GLY A 602 -17.55 -9.87 -2.16
N ALA A 603 -17.70 -8.90 -1.28
CA ALA A 603 -17.82 -9.11 0.16
C ALA A 603 -18.73 -8.06 0.80
N THR A 604 -19.16 -8.38 2.02
CA THR A 604 -19.93 -7.49 2.90
C THR A 604 -19.43 -7.66 4.33
N ASN A 605 -19.47 -6.58 5.11
CA ASN A 605 -19.27 -6.68 6.55
C ASN A 605 -20.51 -7.33 7.23
N PRO A 606 -20.40 -7.82 8.49
CA PRO A 606 -21.44 -8.60 9.16
C PRO A 606 -22.81 -7.92 9.22
N GLU A 607 -22.83 -6.60 9.43
CA GLU A 607 -24.05 -5.82 9.52
C GLU A 607 -24.63 -5.37 8.16
N ALA A 608 -23.97 -5.75 7.07
CA ALA A 608 -24.31 -5.33 5.71
C ALA A 608 -24.42 -3.80 5.57
N GLN A 609 -23.58 -3.05 6.27
CA GLN A 609 -23.50 -1.59 6.16
C GLN A 609 -22.68 -1.19 4.92
N THR A 610 -21.64 -1.97 4.61
CA THR A 610 -20.76 -1.75 3.47
C THR A 610 -20.59 -3.04 2.69
N MET A 611 -20.79 -2.96 1.38
CA MET A 611 -20.50 -4.04 0.45
C MET A 611 -19.58 -3.52 -0.65
N ALA A 612 -18.73 -4.39 -1.16
CA ALA A 612 -17.90 -4.09 -2.31
C ALA A 612 -17.90 -5.28 -3.25
N PHE A 613 -17.81 -5.01 -4.55
CA PHE A 613 -17.78 -6.04 -5.58
C PHE A 613 -16.78 -5.68 -6.66
N VAL A 614 -16.11 -6.69 -7.22
CA VAL A 614 -15.45 -6.57 -8.52
C VAL A 614 -16.36 -7.12 -9.61
N ARG A 615 -16.39 -6.41 -10.74
CA ARG A 615 -17.01 -6.85 -11.98
C ARG A 615 -15.91 -7.26 -12.94
N SER A 616 -16.00 -8.45 -13.51
CA SER A 616 -15.06 -8.93 -14.52
C SER A 616 -15.81 -9.54 -15.69
N SER A 617 -15.41 -9.17 -16.90
CA SER A 617 -15.90 -9.71 -18.17
C SER A 617 -14.72 -9.75 -19.15
N THR A 618 -14.91 -10.34 -20.33
CA THR A 618 -13.84 -10.52 -21.33
C THR A 618 -13.06 -9.22 -21.62
N ASN A 619 -13.76 -8.09 -21.76
CA ASN A 619 -13.17 -6.81 -22.16
C ASN A 619 -13.41 -5.68 -21.16
N SER A 620 -13.99 -5.95 -19.98
CA SER A 620 -14.33 -4.91 -19.01
C SER A 620 -14.11 -5.39 -17.59
N GLN A 621 -13.48 -4.54 -16.78
CA GLN A 621 -13.31 -4.75 -15.35
C GLN A 621 -13.68 -3.49 -14.56
N GLY A 622 -14.14 -3.67 -13.33
CA GLY A 622 -14.58 -2.56 -12.49
C GLY A 622 -14.78 -2.92 -11.04
N VAL A 623 -15.10 -1.90 -10.24
CA VAL A 623 -15.45 -2.02 -8.82
C VAL A 623 -16.79 -1.34 -8.56
N ILE A 624 -17.57 -1.93 -7.66
CA ILE A 624 -18.83 -1.39 -7.15
C ILE A 624 -18.67 -1.24 -5.64
N LEU A 625 -18.76 -0.02 -5.14
CA LEU A 625 -18.80 0.27 -3.70
C LEU A 625 -20.23 0.62 -3.31
N VAL A 626 -20.75 -0.08 -2.30
CA VAL A 626 -22.14 0.04 -1.84
C VAL A 626 -22.13 0.36 -0.34
N THR A 627 -22.86 1.40 0.05
CA THR A 627 -22.83 1.92 1.43
C THR A 627 -24.25 2.21 1.91
N GLU A 628 -24.61 1.76 3.11
CA GLU A 628 -25.87 2.10 3.77
C GLU A 628 -25.90 3.60 4.07
N ILE A 629 -26.93 4.28 3.58
CA ILE A 629 -26.98 5.75 3.48
C ILE A 629 -27.42 6.38 4.82
N ASP A 630 -26.67 7.39 5.28
CA ASP A 630 -27.19 8.43 6.17
C ASP A 630 -27.84 9.56 5.35
N ARG A 631 -28.96 10.09 5.85
CA ARG A 631 -29.75 11.15 5.19
C ARG A 631 -29.53 12.53 5.81
N SER A 632 -28.78 12.64 6.90
CA SER A 632 -28.60 13.90 7.62
C SER A 632 -27.36 14.68 7.17
N ILE A 633 -27.47 16.02 7.06
CA ILE A 633 -26.30 16.90 6.93
C ILE A 633 -25.64 17.17 8.27
N ASP A 634 -26.40 17.10 9.36
CA ASP A 634 -25.89 17.43 10.70
C ASP A 634 -24.84 16.41 11.16
N SER A 635 -24.88 15.20 10.60
CA SER A 635 -23.86 14.19 10.84
C SER A 635 -22.51 14.52 10.20
N LEU A 636 -22.42 15.49 9.28
CA LEU A 636 -21.17 15.95 8.67
C LEU A 636 -20.55 17.18 9.34
N ARG A 637 -21.29 17.93 10.17
CA ARG A 637 -20.81 19.19 10.74
C ARG A 637 -19.64 18.98 11.69
N ASN A 638 -18.67 19.91 11.65
CA ASN A 638 -17.42 19.88 12.42
C ASN A 638 -16.61 18.59 12.24
N ARG A 639 -16.62 18.02 11.03
CA ARG A 639 -15.84 16.83 10.71
C ARG A 639 -14.77 17.15 9.69
N GLU A 640 -13.65 16.48 9.85
CA GLU A 640 -12.57 16.44 8.87
C GLU A 640 -12.47 15.02 8.33
N TYR A 641 -12.30 14.91 7.01
CA TYR A 641 -12.13 13.66 6.29
C TYR A 641 -10.79 13.71 5.57
N ARG A 642 -10.03 12.63 5.67
CA ARG A 642 -8.92 12.36 4.76
C ARG A 642 -9.49 11.77 3.48
N ILE A 643 -9.08 12.30 2.34
CA ILE A 643 -9.53 11.85 1.04
C ILE A 643 -8.43 11.00 0.39
N GLN A 644 -8.81 9.84 -0.12
CA GLN A 644 -7.98 8.99 -0.98
C GLN A 644 -8.80 8.55 -2.20
N GLY A 645 -8.15 8.12 -3.27
CA GLY A 645 -8.81 7.67 -4.49
C GLY A 645 -8.24 8.34 -5.74
N HIS A 646 -8.81 8.00 -6.88
CA HIS A 646 -8.18 8.24 -8.17
C HIS A 646 -9.19 8.66 -9.24
N THR A 647 -8.71 9.41 -10.23
CA THR A 647 -9.47 9.78 -11.44
C THR A 647 -8.76 9.36 -12.70
N LEU A 648 -9.52 9.16 -13.77
CA LEU A 648 -9.03 8.99 -15.13
C LEU A 648 -9.63 10.09 -16.03
N ALA A 649 -8.77 10.78 -16.79
CA ALA A 649 -9.16 11.65 -17.89
C ALA A 649 -8.66 11.12 -19.24
N ILE A 650 -9.48 11.33 -20.27
CA ILE A 650 -9.15 11.03 -21.67
C ILE A 650 -9.12 12.35 -22.41
N HIS A 651 -7.94 12.97 -22.46
CA HIS A 651 -7.68 14.22 -23.17
C HIS A 651 -7.40 13.97 -24.65
N PRO A 652 -7.48 14.98 -25.53
CA PRO A 652 -7.12 14.82 -26.95
C PRO A 652 -5.75 14.17 -27.17
N ASN A 653 -4.74 14.60 -26.40
CA ASN A 653 -3.35 14.18 -26.56
C ASN A 653 -2.83 13.24 -25.47
N ALA A 654 -3.63 12.93 -24.44
CA ALA A 654 -3.19 12.12 -23.31
C ALA A 654 -4.31 11.27 -22.69
N ASN A 655 -3.95 10.14 -22.07
CA ASN A 655 -4.76 9.52 -21.02
C ASN A 655 -4.06 9.78 -19.69
N GLU A 656 -4.76 10.34 -18.71
CA GLU A 656 -4.17 10.75 -17.43
C GLU A 656 -4.86 10.03 -16.27
N LEU A 657 -4.07 9.45 -15.37
CA LEU A 657 -4.52 8.95 -14.08
C LEU A 657 -3.99 9.87 -12.99
N THR A 658 -4.86 10.30 -12.08
CA THR A 658 -4.51 11.20 -10.98
C THR A 658 -4.91 10.58 -9.66
N SER A 659 -3.98 10.52 -8.71
CA SER A 659 -4.24 10.13 -7.33
C SER A 659 -4.47 11.36 -6.46
N TYR A 660 -5.38 11.22 -5.50
CA TYR A 660 -5.73 12.25 -4.52
C TYR A 660 -5.25 11.90 -3.10
N ASP A 661 -4.39 10.88 -2.95
CA ASP A 661 -3.90 10.45 -1.64
C ASP A 661 -3.12 11.56 -0.90
N GLY A 662 -3.62 11.90 0.28
CA GLY A 662 -3.14 12.99 1.13
C GLY A 662 -3.98 14.26 1.02
N SER A 663 -5.10 14.22 0.30
CA SER A 663 -6.09 15.29 0.30
C SER A 663 -6.93 15.28 1.59
N SER A 664 -7.55 16.40 1.95
CA SER A 664 -8.48 16.49 3.08
C SER A 664 -9.68 17.38 2.78
N LEU A 665 -10.81 17.06 3.41
CA LEU A 665 -12.08 17.76 3.32
C LEU A 665 -12.58 18.05 4.73
N SER A 666 -12.74 19.31 5.09
CA SER A 666 -13.35 19.71 6.37
C SER A 666 -14.68 20.39 6.15
N ILE A 667 -15.69 20.04 6.94
CA ILE A 667 -17.03 20.64 6.89
C ILE A 667 -17.27 21.33 8.23
N ASP A 668 -17.52 22.64 8.21
CA ASP A 668 -17.73 23.43 9.41
C ASP A 668 -19.17 23.34 9.96
N ASP A 669 -19.41 24.05 11.06
CA ASP A 669 -20.72 24.17 11.71
C ASP A 669 -21.81 24.75 10.81
N ASN A 670 -21.48 25.48 9.76
CA ASN A 670 -22.43 26.08 8.83
C ASN A 670 -22.64 25.20 7.57
N GLY A 671 -21.97 24.05 7.48
CA GLY A 671 -21.98 23.20 6.28
C GLY A 671 -21.08 23.73 5.16
N ILE A 672 -20.16 24.64 5.44
CA ILE A 672 -19.17 25.11 4.48
C ILE A 672 -18.03 24.09 4.44
N ALA A 673 -17.79 23.57 3.25
CA ALA A 673 -16.73 22.62 2.97
C ALA A 673 -15.45 23.34 2.51
N THR A 674 -14.33 23.01 3.13
CA THR A 674 -12.98 23.42 2.71
C THR A 674 -12.22 22.19 2.25
N LEU A 675 -11.66 22.25 1.04
CA LEU A 675 -10.93 21.16 0.42
C LEU A 675 -9.46 21.54 0.28
N HIS A 676 -8.58 20.64 0.73
CA HIS A 676 -7.16 20.68 0.44
C HIS A 676 -6.83 19.49 -0.45
N LEU A 677 -6.50 19.76 -1.70
CA LEU A 677 -6.14 18.74 -2.67
C LEU A 677 -4.64 18.51 -2.63
N THR A 678 -4.25 17.25 -2.57
CA THR A 678 -2.89 16.76 -2.83
C THR A 678 -2.98 15.78 -3.99
N THR A 679 -2.43 16.15 -5.15
CA THR A 679 -2.57 15.37 -6.38
C THR A 679 -1.24 14.93 -6.95
N ALA A 680 -1.17 13.71 -7.47
CA ALA A 680 -0.07 13.22 -8.29
C ALA A 680 -0.62 12.50 -9.53
N SER A 681 -0.14 12.87 -10.71
CA SER A 681 -0.63 12.34 -11.99
C SER A 681 0.44 11.53 -12.73
N VAL A 682 -0.02 10.54 -13.48
CA VAL A 682 0.72 9.83 -14.53
C VAL A 682 -0.06 9.96 -15.82
N ALA A 683 0.61 10.33 -16.91
CA ALA A 683 -0.03 10.49 -18.21
C ALA A 683 0.65 9.65 -19.27
N GLN A 684 -0.17 9.06 -20.14
CA GLN A 684 0.26 8.49 -21.40
C GLN A 684 0.10 9.53 -22.50
N ASP A 685 1.18 9.92 -23.16
CA ASP A 685 1.15 10.74 -24.38
C ASP A 685 0.74 9.90 -25.59
N ILE A 686 -0.32 10.32 -26.27
CA ILE A 686 -0.93 9.59 -27.40
C ILE A 686 -0.13 9.78 -28.70
N THR A 687 0.68 10.82 -28.81
CA THR A 687 1.51 11.07 -29.99
C THR A 687 2.76 10.22 -29.94
N THR A 688 3.45 10.22 -28.78
CA THR A 688 4.72 9.54 -28.59
C THR A 688 4.58 8.13 -28.04
N MET A 689 3.43 7.74 -27.49
CA MET A 689 3.21 6.48 -26.75
C MET A 689 4.17 6.31 -25.57
N LYS A 690 4.48 7.43 -24.91
CA LYS A 690 5.30 7.45 -23.70
C LYS A 690 4.43 7.65 -22.48
N VAL A 691 4.70 6.91 -21.42
CA VAL A 691 4.11 7.15 -20.10
C VAL A 691 5.07 8.00 -19.28
N THR A 692 4.57 9.07 -18.66
CA THR A 692 5.35 9.90 -17.77
C THR A 692 5.62 9.16 -16.45
N ASN A 693 6.72 9.47 -15.78
CA ASN A 693 6.83 9.12 -14.36
C ASN A 693 5.77 9.88 -13.55
N PRO A 694 5.43 9.44 -12.33
CA PRO A 694 4.45 10.15 -11.53
C PRO A 694 4.99 11.54 -11.18
N GLY A 695 4.11 12.53 -11.31
CA GLY A 695 4.46 13.90 -10.97
C GLY A 695 4.74 14.04 -9.46
N LYS A 696 5.53 15.06 -9.10
CA LYS A 696 5.61 15.49 -7.69
C LYS A 696 4.20 15.85 -7.18
N LYS A 697 3.91 15.51 -5.93
CA LYS A 697 2.65 15.87 -5.28
C LYS A 697 2.46 17.38 -5.35
N GLN A 698 1.33 17.82 -5.90
CA GLN A 698 0.93 19.22 -5.96
C GLN A 698 -0.17 19.47 -4.94
N THR A 699 -0.03 20.53 -4.15
CA THR A 699 -1.06 20.93 -3.20
C THR A 699 -1.85 22.13 -3.76
N LEU A 700 -3.17 21.98 -3.80
CA LEU A 700 -4.10 23.02 -4.23
C LEU A 700 -5.14 23.23 -3.13
N SER A 701 -5.55 24.47 -2.90
CA SER A 701 -6.65 24.80 -1.99
C SER A 701 -7.73 25.55 -2.78
N PRO A 702 -8.70 24.82 -3.35
CA PRO A 702 -9.86 25.39 -4.02
C PRO A 702 -10.65 26.39 -3.17
N ALA A 703 -11.57 27.12 -3.80
CA ALA A 703 -12.56 27.91 -3.08
C ALA A 703 -13.45 27.00 -2.23
N THR A 704 -13.98 27.51 -1.11
CA THR A 704 -14.90 26.77 -0.26
C THR A 704 -16.22 26.47 -0.99
N GLY A 705 -16.79 25.29 -0.74
CA GLY A 705 -18.09 24.88 -1.29
C GLY A 705 -19.19 24.86 -0.23
N LEU A 706 -20.45 25.04 -0.64
CA LEU A 706 -21.59 24.77 0.24
C LEU A 706 -21.95 23.29 0.17
N THR A 707 -22.06 22.64 1.32
CA THR A 707 -22.50 21.25 1.42
C THR A 707 -24.01 21.17 1.33
N SER A 708 -24.51 20.29 0.45
CA SER A 708 -25.93 19.96 0.38
C SER A 708 -26.13 18.45 0.52
N VAL A 709 -27.11 18.05 1.33
CA VAL A 709 -27.54 16.66 1.50
C VAL A 709 -29.03 16.59 1.25
N ALA A 710 -29.47 15.78 0.28
CA ALA A 710 -30.88 15.57 -0.03
C ALA A 710 -31.15 14.08 -0.20
N GLU A 711 -32.00 13.50 0.66
CA GLU A 711 -32.29 12.05 0.69
C GLU A 711 -31.01 11.18 0.70
N GLY A 712 -29.96 11.68 1.37
CA GLY A 712 -28.65 11.03 1.51
C GLY A 712 -27.67 11.20 0.34
N LEU A 713 -28.04 12.00 -0.68
CA LEU A 713 -27.10 12.45 -1.70
C LEU A 713 -26.31 13.65 -1.20
N LEU A 714 -25.01 13.46 -0.98
CA LEU A 714 -24.06 14.53 -0.72
C LEU A 714 -23.65 15.19 -2.03
N GLN A 715 -23.68 16.52 -2.10
CA GLN A 715 -23.11 17.30 -3.21
C GLN A 715 -22.37 18.53 -2.70
N ILE A 716 -21.19 18.76 -3.27
CA ILE A 716 -20.37 19.94 -3.01
C ILE A 716 -19.72 20.40 -4.33
N SER A 717 -19.79 21.70 -4.62
CA SER A 717 -19.05 22.33 -5.71
C SER A 717 -18.04 23.31 -5.14
N PHE A 718 -16.79 23.19 -5.59
CA PHE A 718 -15.67 24.03 -5.14
C PHE A 718 -15.30 25.10 -6.19
N GLY A 719 -16.21 25.38 -7.14
CA GLY A 719 -15.97 26.30 -8.24
C GLY A 719 -14.93 25.77 -9.24
N GLU A 720 -14.14 26.68 -9.81
CA GLU A 720 -13.07 26.33 -10.75
C GLU A 720 -11.73 26.09 -10.02
N VAL A 721 -11.13 24.94 -10.30
CA VAL A 721 -9.80 24.54 -9.85
C VAL A 721 -8.94 24.35 -11.09
N ALA A 722 -7.85 25.10 -11.20
CA ALA A 722 -7.02 25.13 -12.41
C ALA A 722 -7.83 25.42 -13.70
N GLY A 723 -8.85 26.28 -13.61
CA GLY A 723 -9.71 26.68 -14.73
C GLY A 723 -10.75 25.64 -15.16
N GLN A 724 -10.99 24.60 -14.34
CA GLN A 724 -11.99 23.56 -14.59
C GLN A 724 -12.90 23.37 -13.39
N PRO A 725 -14.20 23.10 -13.56
CA PRO A 725 -15.12 22.90 -12.45
C PRO A 725 -14.72 21.66 -11.64
N PHE A 726 -14.71 21.78 -10.31
CA PHE A 726 -14.48 20.69 -9.38
C PHE A 726 -15.75 20.41 -8.56
N VAL A 727 -16.36 19.25 -8.79
CA VAL A 727 -17.61 18.84 -8.17
C VAL A 727 -17.47 17.44 -7.60
N VAL A 728 -17.94 17.24 -6.37
CA VAL A 728 -18.06 15.93 -5.74
C VAL A 728 -19.52 15.64 -5.44
N GLN A 729 -19.95 14.41 -5.74
CA GLN A 729 -21.30 13.91 -5.47
C GLN A 729 -21.19 12.51 -4.91
N GLY A 730 -21.96 12.15 -3.91
CA GLY A 730 -21.78 10.83 -3.29
C GLY A 730 -22.74 10.54 -2.15
N VAL A 731 -22.34 9.62 -1.30
CA VAL A 731 -23.13 9.18 -0.15
C VAL A 731 -22.31 9.19 1.12
N ILE A 732 -23.03 9.37 2.23
CA ILE A 732 -22.51 9.40 3.58
C ILE A 732 -22.84 8.06 4.21
N SER A 733 -21.86 7.39 4.82
CA SER A 733 -22.14 6.16 5.57
C SER A 733 -23.04 6.45 6.77
N LYS A 734 -23.81 5.45 7.22
CA LYS A 734 -24.73 5.56 8.37
C LYS A 734 -24.13 6.19 9.65
N ASN A 735 -22.85 5.93 9.92
CA ASN A 735 -22.09 6.49 11.06
C ASN A 735 -21.32 7.79 10.70
N SER A 736 -21.36 8.20 9.44
CA SER A 736 -20.62 9.33 8.87
C SER A 736 -19.10 9.23 9.03
N GLU A 737 -18.59 8.03 9.28
CA GLU A 737 -17.15 7.74 9.33
C GLU A 737 -16.54 7.69 7.93
N THR A 738 -17.33 7.33 6.91
CA THR A 738 -16.86 7.25 5.52
C THR A 738 -17.77 8.00 4.54
N LEU A 739 -17.15 8.51 3.48
CA LEU A 739 -17.83 9.13 2.34
C LEU A 739 -17.42 8.36 1.08
N SER A 740 -18.40 7.98 0.26
CA SER A 740 -18.16 7.40 -1.07
C SER A 740 -18.51 8.47 -2.09
N LEU A 741 -17.52 9.00 -2.81
CA LEU A 741 -17.66 10.20 -3.64
C LEU A 741 -17.29 9.95 -5.10
N LEU A 742 -18.22 10.23 -6.02
CA LEU A 742 -17.93 10.46 -7.42
C LEU A 742 -17.35 11.87 -7.55
N VAL A 743 -16.17 11.97 -8.14
CA VAL A 743 -15.51 13.25 -8.42
C VAL A 743 -15.56 13.56 -9.91
N GLN A 744 -15.75 14.83 -10.23
CA GLN A 744 -15.62 15.39 -11.56
C GLN A 744 -14.78 16.67 -11.50
N HIS A 745 -13.60 16.65 -12.14
CA HIS A 745 -12.70 17.80 -12.28
C HIS A 745 -12.40 18.05 -13.76
N GLY A 746 -13.22 18.88 -14.41
CA GLY A 746 -13.25 18.98 -15.87
C GLY A 746 -13.62 17.63 -16.50
N ASP A 747 -12.70 17.06 -17.29
CA ASP A 747 -12.82 15.73 -17.90
C ASP A 747 -12.28 14.58 -17.01
N ASN A 748 -11.69 14.90 -15.86
CA ASN A 748 -11.28 13.88 -14.88
C ASN A 748 -12.50 13.38 -14.12
N ILE A 749 -12.73 12.06 -14.18
CA ILE A 749 -13.80 11.40 -13.42
C ILE A 749 -13.24 10.25 -12.62
N GLY A 750 -13.84 9.94 -11.46
CA GLY A 750 -13.29 8.91 -10.58
C GLY A 750 -14.10 8.67 -9.31
N LEU A 751 -13.51 7.85 -8.43
CA LEU A 751 -14.05 7.51 -7.11
C LEU A 751 -13.07 7.96 -6.03
N LEU A 752 -13.55 8.75 -5.07
CA LEU A 752 -12.83 9.14 -3.87
C LEU A 752 -13.51 8.54 -2.63
N LEU A 753 -12.69 8.11 -1.69
CA LEU A 753 -13.07 7.67 -0.34
C LEU A 753 -12.71 8.80 0.62
N GLY A 754 -13.70 9.32 1.34
CA GLY A 754 -13.48 10.17 2.51
C GLY A 754 -13.50 9.33 3.77
N MET A 755 -12.50 9.49 4.63
CA MET A 755 -12.34 8.72 5.87
C MET A 755 -12.18 9.70 7.02
N GLN A 756 -13.10 9.67 7.98
CA GLN A 756 -13.17 10.67 9.04
C GLN A 756 -11.91 10.63 9.90
N ASN A 757 -11.32 11.79 10.12
CA ASN A 757 -10.26 11.98 11.10
C ASN A 757 -10.86 11.87 12.51
N LEU A 758 -10.74 10.69 13.11
CA LEU A 758 -11.27 10.43 14.45
C LEU A 758 -10.43 11.15 15.52
N SER A 759 -10.97 11.20 16.73
CA SER A 759 -10.25 11.64 17.93
C SER A 759 -10.34 10.54 18.98
N LEU A 760 -9.74 9.39 18.67
CA LEU A 760 -9.73 8.24 19.56
C LEU A 760 -8.91 8.56 20.83
N PRO A 761 -9.39 8.14 22.01
CA PRO A 761 -8.64 8.33 23.24
C PRO A 761 -7.31 7.56 23.20
N ARG A 762 -6.27 8.10 23.84
CA ARG A 762 -5.02 7.35 24.06
C ARG A 762 -5.27 6.30 25.15
N SER A 763 -4.68 5.12 24.99
CA SER A 763 -4.77 4.01 25.96
C SER A 763 -4.07 4.28 27.28
#